data_AF-A0A1Y1NHU8-F1
#
_entry.id   AF-A0A1Y1NHU8-F1
#
_cell.length_a   1.000
_cell.length_b   1.000
_cell.length_c   1.000
_cell.angle_alpha   90.00
_cell.angle_beta   90.00
_cell.angle_gamma   90.00
#
_symmetry.space_group_name_H-M   'P 1'
#
loop_
_entity.id
_entity.type
_entity.pdbx_description
1 polymer ?
#
loop_
_entity_poly.entity_id
_entity_poly.type
_entity_poly.pdbx_seq_one_letter_code
_entity_poly.pdbx_strand_id
1 'polypeptide(L)'
;MNILKTGKLRHSKDVPIEAQQIYRVAQNIRKTAKRLDRELATTKRRLKEAQNVLLSEDFLKLKLNETSAIFFMGQLKNQAISPKGRRYTLADKTFALAVMKQSPKGYKFLQLIFALPSRKTLLNLLHKVPFKAGVNVHIFDHLKLTAEKMDPRNRYCIIIFDEIALEPSIQYNTGADSFDGFQDNGTESTKVPIIADKGMVFMARGIFKKWKQPLSFYFNKGGMKSDMIAHTLKTNIIAAQSAGLEVIGTVCDQGAPNRSAINLLYSETNRIFKSRDQENRLFGFLVNDKEIVPLYDPPHLLKCMRNLLFDHDIEYEIKGKTMTAKWEHIANLVSLDQVEEDTDYRMLHKITNLHIQNRKKMKVAYAAQIFSKRVASLLRGLARLSPHNIPTNATETAELVLFMDKCFDSVNGSKYVQENRLRCAVSKDSPHFDFWLEALKVFESMRCLRSNGSKYKPPTIHNWVHTLKGFRYLWKKFQKEGVTYLSCRNINQDPLENFFGAIRSHGIRNINPTCQSFTYSFRTLLLNNLTSVHSPSANCEKDDSSVLDSFKSLISVPQQTSDVHFEVPDVNLSSELSDQSLQRTATSTYVAGSVVRSIIKQINNCVLCKKQLVGSLNELSLKERFIIQEYQIENRRPLTTPSIMFNTLFQTAIHILTEILPQVCHKQNIKCVLKVILKQNLSFTCICQEHDLFDIICEKISLFHSLTWAKNINKMLKGRSENVLTKDPIKIQAMNIYEINKKIKKRVADLKHLEIST
;
A
#
# COMPACT_ATOMS: atom_id res chain seq x y z
N MET A 1 34.25 52.17 -34.53
CA MET A 1 33.31 51.43 -35.41
C MET A 1 32.54 52.32 -36.42
N ASN A 2 32.52 53.65 -36.32
CA ASN A 2 31.76 54.51 -37.26
C ASN A 2 32.38 54.70 -38.66
N ILE A 3 33.65 54.33 -38.88
CA ILE A 3 34.34 54.52 -40.18
C ILE A 3 33.84 53.54 -41.26
N LEU A 4 33.27 52.38 -40.88
CA LEU A 4 32.81 51.37 -41.83
C LEU A 4 31.36 51.54 -42.30
N LYS A 5 30.60 52.50 -41.72
CA LYS A 5 29.20 52.76 -42.08
C LYS A 5 29.05 53.64 -43.32
N THR A 6 30.08 54.39 -43.72
CA THR A 6 30.00 55.38 -44.82
C THR A 6 30.23 54.79 -46.21
N GLY A 7 30.41 53.47 -46.37
CA GLY A 7 30.42 52.80 -47.68
C GLY A 7 31.59 53.16 -48.62
N LYS A 8 32.58 53.94 -48.17
CA LYS A 8 33.66 54.46 -49.02
C LYS A 8 34.96 53.63 -49.02
N LEU A 9 35.07 52.56 -48.23
CA LEU A 9 36.28 51.73 -48.16
C LEU A 9 35.98 50.31 -48.62
N ARG A 10 36.53 49.89 -49.77
CA ARG A 10 36.26 48.58 -50.40
C ARG A 10 37.46 47.63 -50.28
N HIS A 11 38.69 48.12 -50.20
CA HIS A 11 39.91 47.30 -50.14
C HIS A 11 40.75 47.61 -48.90
N SER A 12 41.51 46.62 -48.39
CA SER A 12 42.37 46.85 -47.22
C SER A 12 43.52 47.82 -47.51
N LYS A 13 43.80 48.08 -48.79
CA LYS A 13 44.81 49.04 -49.25
C LYS A 13 44.38 50.50 -49.05
N ASP A 14 43.08 50.73 -48.85
CA ASP A 14 42.49 52.07 -48.68
C ASP A 14 42.54 52.55 -47.22
N VAL A 15 43.21 51.79 -46.35
CA VAL A 15 43.27 52.00 -44.90
C VAL A 15 44.76 52.12 -44.48
N PRO A 16 45.12 53.08 -43.60
CA PRO A 16 46.49 53.22 -43.08
C PRO A 16 47.06 51.90 -42.57
N ILE A 17 48.37 51.70 -42.71
CA ILE A 17 49.04 50.42 -42.44
C ILE A 17 48.73 49.92 -41.02
N GLU A 18 48.67 50.81 -40.01
CA GLU A 18 48.36 50.43 -38.62
C GLU A 18 46.91 49.92 -38.45
N ALA A 19 45.98 50.30 -39.33
CA ALA A 19 44.56 49.96 -39.24
C ALA A 19 44.13 48.81 -40.17
N GLN A 20 45.01 48.30 -41.04
CA GLN A 20 44.70 47.18 -41.94
C GLN A 20 44.39 45.88 -41.21
N GLN A 21 45.07 45.62 -40.09
CA GLN A 21 44.86 44.42 -39.28
C GLN A 21 43.45 44.43 -38.65
N ILE A 22 43.03 45.58 -38.12
CA ILE A 22 41.69 45.79 -37.56
C ILE A 22 40.62 45.67 -38.66
N TYR A 23 40.87 46.20 -39.86
CA TYR A 23 39.96 46.06 -41.00
C TYR A 23 39.76 44.59 -41.42
N ARG A 24 40.83 43.80 -41.46
CA ARG A 24 40.75 42.35 -41.76
C ARG A 24 39.94 41.59 -40.72
N VAL A 25 40.17 41.87 -39.43
CA VAL A 25 39.40 41.26 -38.32
C VAL A 25 37.93 41.65 -38.41
N ALA A 26 37.63 42.93 -38.64
CA ALA A 26 36.25 43.43 -38.79
C ALA A 26 35.53 42.80 -40.00
N GLN A 27 36.21 42.62 -41.13
CA GLN A 27 35.65 41.92 -42.29
C GLN A 27 35.38 40.44 -42.00
N ASN A 28 36.29 39.75 -41.30
CA ASN A 28 36.08 38.36 -40.90
C ASN A 28 34.89 38.23 -39.95
N ILE A 29 34.76 39.11 -38.95
CA ILE A 29 33.59 39.15 -38.06
C ILE A 29 32.30 39.38 -38.87
N ARG A 30 32.32 40.30 -39.83
CA ARG A 30 31.16 40.57 -40.69
C ARG A 30 30.80 39.38 -41.60
N LYS A 31 31.78 38.65 -42.12
CA LYS A 31 31.56 37.42 -42.89
C LYS A 31 30.98 36.31 -42.02
N THR A 32 31.51 36.13 -40.81
CA THR A 32 31.00 35.16 -39.84
C THR A 32 29.58 35.48 -39.40
N ALA A 33 29.26 36.75 -39.12
CA ALA A 33 27.90 37.20 -38.80
C ALA A 33 26.91 36.89 -39.94
N LYS A 34 27.27 37.21 -41.19
CA LYS A 34 26.44 36.85 -42.37
C LYS A 34 26.25 35.35 -42.54
N ARG A 35 27.27 34.52 -42.23
CA ARG A 35 27.15 33.06 -42.27
C ARG A 35 26.18 32.55 -41.20
N LEU A 36 26.32 33.05 -39.97
CA LEU A 36 25.44 32.70 -38.85
C LEU A 36 23.99 33.14 -39.11
N ASP A 37 23.77 34.32 -39.68
CA ASP A 37 22.42 34.80 -40.07
C ASP A 37 21.78 33.89 -41.11
N ARG A 38 22.56 33.42 -42.10
CA ARG A 38 22.09 32.47 -43.11
C ARG A 38 21.73 31.13 -42.47
N GLU A 39 22.61 30.56 -41.65
CA GLU A 39 22.36 29.30 -40.93
C GLU A 39 21.12 29.39 -40.03
N LEU A 40 20.93 30.51 -39.33
CA LEU A 40 19.76 30.76 -38.50
C LEU A 40 18.48 30.85 -39.33
N ALA A 41 18.52 31.46 -40.50
CA ALA A 41 17.39 31.50 -41.44
C ALA A 41 17.04 30.12 -42.00
N THR A 42 18.03 29.31 -42.42
CA THR A 42 17.78 27.92 -42.88
C THR A 42 17.21 27.06 -41.76
N THR A 43 17.71 27.23 -40.53
CA THR A 43 17.24 26.47 -39.38
C THR A 43 15.81 26.86 -39.01
N LYS A 44 15.46 28.15 -39.01
CA LYS A 44 14.07 28.63 -38.85
C LYS A 44 13.14 28.11 -39.93
N ARG A 45 13.59 28.07 -41.19
CA ARG A 45 12.81 27.51 -42.31
C ARG A 45 12.55 26.02 -42.14
N ARG A 46 13.60 25.24 -41.85
CA ARG A 46 13.48 23.80 -41.55
C ARG A 46 12.57 23.53 -40.35
N LEU A 47 12.64 24.36 -39.32
CA LEU A 47 11.75 24.27 -38.15
C LEU A 47 10.29 24.51 -38.54
N LYS A 48 10.01 25.52 -39.38
CA LYS A 48 8.67 25.85 -39.87
C LYS A 48 8.12 24.75 -40.80
N GLU A 49 8.96 24.21 -41.68
CA GLU A 49 8.60 23.07 -42.55
C GLU A 49 8.33 21.81 -41.72
N ALA A 50 9.15 21.50 -40.72
CA ALA A 50 8.92 20.38 -39.80
C ALA A 50 7.65 20.58 -38.94
N GLN A 51 7.37 21.81 -38.49
CA GLN A 51 6.13 22.16 -37.82
C GLN A 51 4.92 21.94 -38.74
N ASN A 52 5.00 22.34 -40.00
CA ASN A 52 3.94 22.13 -40.97
C ASN A 52 3.70 20.64 -41.28
N VAL A 53 4.74 19.80 -41.29
CA VAL A 53 4.59 18.34 -41.45
C VAL A 53 3.98 17.72 -40.18
N LEU A 54 4.39 18.16 -38.98
CA LEU A 54 3.78 17.73 -37.72
C LEU A 54 2.32 18.16 -37.57
N LEU A 55 1.95 19.31 -38.16
CA LEU A 55 0.60 19.87 -38.17
C LEU A 55 -0.22 19.41 -39.38
N SER A 56 0.39 18.76 -40.38
CA SER A 56 -0.34 18.21 -41.52
C SER A 56 -1.29 17.13 -41.00
N GLU A 57 -2.57 17.31 -41.32
CA GLU A 57 -3.71 16.63 -40.71
C GLU A 57 -3.74 15.09 -40.86
N ASP A 58 -2.79 14.48 -41.56
CA ASP A 58 -2.83 13.06 -41.87
C ASP A 58 -2.38 12.14 -40.73
N PHE A 59 -1.57 12.62 -39.76
CA PHE A 59 -1.22 11.81 -38.57
C PHE A 59 -2.35 11.80 -37.51
N LEU A 60 -3.18 12.85 -37.48
CA LEU A 60 -4.30 13.00 -36.53
C LEU A 60 -5.58 12.28 -36.98
N LYS A 61 -5.66 11.81 -38.23
CA LYS A 61 -6.76 10.95 -38.73
C LYS A 61 -6.69 9.51 -38.23
N LEU A 62 -5.59 9.10 -37.60
CA LEU A 62 -5.54 7.84 -36.89
C LEU A 62 -6.49 7.93 -35.68
N LYS A 63 -7.53 7.09 -35.64
CA LYS A 63 -8.46 6.93 -34.49
C LYS A 63 -7.74 6.36 -33.24
N LEU A 64 -6.64 6.96 -32.83
CA LEU A 64 -5.88 6.59 -31.64
C LEU A 64 -6.52 7.23 -30.42
N ASN A 65 -6.57 6.48 -29.32
CA ASN A 65 -6.87 7.10 -28.04
C ASN A 65 -5.74 8.06 -27.63
N GLU A 66 -6.07 9.03 -26.78
CA GLU A 66 -5.14 10.08 -26.34
C GLU A 66 -3.82 9.53 -25.77
N THR A 67 -3.88 8.42 -25.03
CA THR A 67 -2.69 7.81 -24.42
C THR A 67 -1.75 7.23 -25.47
N SER A 68 -2.28 6.55 -26.47
CA SER A 68 -1.52 6.02 -27.60
C SER A 68 -0.89 7.15 -28.42
N ALA A 69 -1.64 8.23 -28.69
CA ALA A 69 -1.12 9.39 -29.40
C ALA A 69 0.06 10.03 -28.64
N ILE A 70 -0.09 10.28 -27.33
CA ILE A 70 0.98 10.82 -26.49
C ILE A 70 2.21 9.90 -26.51
N PHE A 71 2.02 8.59 -26.37
CA PHE A 71 3.11 7.62 -26.38
C PHE A 71 3.92 7.68 -27.68
N PHE A 72 3.27 7.59 -28.85
CA PHE A 72 3.97 7.63 -30.14
C PHE A 72 4.66 8.97 -30.38
N MET A 73 4.03 10.09 -30.02
CA MET A 73 4.67 11.40 -30.08
C MET A 73 5.91 11.49 -29.17
N GLY A 74 5.85 10.88 -27.99
CA GLY A 74 6.98 10.78 -27.08
C GLY A 74 8.13 9.94 -27.66
N GLN A 75 7.81 8.88 -28.41
CA GLN A 75 8.80 8.04 -29.10
C GLN A 75 9.48 8.82 -30.24
N LEU A 76 8.72 9.45 -31.13
CA LEU A 76 9.26 10.22 -32.25
C LEU A 76 10.23 11.31 -31.77
N LYS A 77 9.93 11.97 -30.65
CA LYS A 77 10.79 13.00 -30.06
C LYS A 77 12.07 12.45 -29.43
N ASN A 78 12.01 11.29 -28.77
CA ASN A 78 13.11 10.82 -27.92
C ASN A 78 13.98 9.71 -28.54
N GLN A 79 13.51 9.01 -29.58
CA GLN A 79 14.21 7.85 -30.13
C GLN A 79 15.59 8.24 -30.71
N ALA A 80 15.65 9.36 -31.43
CA ALA A 80 16.88 9.89 -32.02
C ALA A 80 17.82 10.57 -30.99
N ILE A 81 17.36 10.80 -29.76
CA ILE A 81 18.13 11.47 -28.71
C ILE A 81 18.86 10.43 -27.85
N SER A 82 20.11 10.74 -27.50
CA SER A 82 20.91 9.90 -26.60
C SER A 82 20.20 9.68 -25.25
N PRO A 83 20.36 8.51 -24.59
CA PRO A 83 19.61 8.18 -23.38
C PRO A 83 19.66 9.23 -22.24
N LYS A 84 20.79 9.94 -22.09
CA LYS A 84 20.96 11.00 -21.08
C LYS A 84 20.29 12.33 -21.49
N GLY A 85 20.08 12.55 -22.79
CA GLY A 85 19.45 13.75 -23.34
C GLY A 85 17.92 13.69 -23.41
N ARG A 86 17.32 12.49 -23.34
CA ARG A 86 15.87 12.30 -23.45
C ARG A 86 15.10 13.09 -22.39
N ARG A 87 13.94 13.63 -22.77
CA ARG A 87 13.04 14.40 -21.90
C ARG A 87 11.62 13.83 -22.00
N TYR A 88 11.04 13.55 -20.84
CA TYR A 88 9.74 12.89 -20.72
C TYR A 88 8.75 13.81 -20.03
N THR A 89 7.55 13.90 -20.60
CA THR A 89 6.41 14.59 -20.01
C THR A 89 5.90 13.86 -18.77
N LEU A 90 4.98 14.47 -18.02
CA LEU A 90 4.35 13.79 -16.90
C LEU A 90 3.51 12.59 -17.38
N ALA A 91 2.76 12.75 -18.48
CA ALA A 91 1.97 11.69 -19.07
C ALA A 91 2.83 10.48 -19.48
N ASP A 92 3.99 10.72 -20.11
CA ASP A 92 4.95 9.65 -20.46
C ASP A 92 5.39 8.88 -19.22
N LYS A 93 5.73 9.59 -18.14
CA LYS A 93 6.21 8.98 -16.90
C LYS A 93 5.10 8.22 -16.18
N THR A 94 3.87 8.73 -16.14
CA THR A 94 2.72 8.05 -15.54
C THR A 94 2.40 6.75 -16.29
N PHE A 95 2.35 6.80 -17.63
CA PHE A 95 2.15 5.59 -18.44
C PHE A 95 3.28 4.58 -18.24
N ALA A 96 4.53 5.02 -18.33
CA ALA A 96 5.69 4.17 -18.11
C ALA A 96 5.73 3.56 -16.69
N LEU A 97 5.31 4.33 -15.68
CA LEU A 97 5.18 3.86 -14.30
C LEU A 97 4.12 2.76 -14.18
N ALA A 98 2.96 2.93 -14.81
CA ALA A 98 1.90 1.92 -14.84
C ALA A 98 2.39 0.61 -15.46
N VAL A 99 3.03 0.67 -16.64
CA VAL A 99 3.59 -0.50 -17.31
C VAL A 99 4.69 -1.16 -16.47
N MET A 100 5.61 -0.37 -15.89
CA MET A 100 6.68 -0.88 -15.03
C MET A 100 6.14 -1.60 -13.80
N LYS A 101 5.06 -1.11 -13.20
CA LYS A 101 4.47 -1.68 -11.99
C LYS A 101 3.66 -2.93 -12.27
N GLN A 102 3.04 -3.00 -13.45
CA GLN A 102 2.35 -4.20 -13.92
C GLN A 102 3.34 -5.32 -14.28
N SER A 103 4.45 -4.99 -14.94
CA SER A 103 5.50 -5.95 -15.28
C SER A 103 6.87 -5.28 -15.37
N PRO A 104 7.71 -5.33 -14.32
CA PRO A 104 9.06 -4.78 -14.36
C PRO A 104 9.96 -5.45 -15.41
N LYS A 105 9.76 -6.76 -15.64
CA LYS A 105 10.48 -7.50 -16.68
C LYS A 105 10.01 -7.10 -18.07
N GLY A 106 8.68 -7.01 -18.28
CA GLY A 106 8.11 -6.54 -19.54
C GLY A 106 8.54 -5.11 -19.85
N TYR A 107 8.55 -4.22 -18.86
CA TYR A 107 9.04 -2.85 -19.00
C TYR A 107 10.52 -2.79 -19.38
N LYS A 108 11.38 -3.60 -18.75
CA LYS A 108 12.80 -3.69 -19.14
C LYS A 108 12.97 -4.16 -20.58
N PHE A 109 12.16 -5.12 -21.02
CA PHE A 109 12.14 -5.55 -22.42
C PHE A 109 11.69 -4.41 -23.34
N LEU A 110 10.60 -3.72 -23.00
CA LEU A 110 10.11 -2.57 -23.77
C LEU A 110 11.12 -1.42 -23.81
N GLN A 111 11.94 -1.22 -22.78
CA GLN A 111 13.03 -0.22 -22.78
C GLN A 111 14.14 -0.51 -23.80
N LEU A 112 14.26 -1.75 -24.29
CA LEU A 112 15.19 -2.09 -25.37
C LEU A 112 14.66 -1.62 -26.73
N ILE A 113 13.34 -1.50 -26.86
CA ILE A 113 12.65 -1.19 -28.12
C ILE A 113 12.28 0.31 -28.17
N PHE A 114 11.68 0.80 -27.09
CA PHE A 114 11.12 2.13 -26.96
C PHE A 114 11.98 3.04 -26.09
N ALA A 115 12.03 4.33 -26.44
CA ALA A 115 12.53 5.41 -25.60
C ALA A 115 11.61 5.60 -24.38
N LEU A 116 11.84 4.80 -23.34
CA LEU A 116 11.10 4.81 -22.09
C LEU A 116 11.95 5.35 -20.92
N PRO A 117 11.35 6.03 -19.92
CA PRO A 117 12.05 6.56 -18.75
C PRO A 117 12.86 5.50 -17.99
N SER A 118 13.99 5.88 -17.41
CA SER A 118 14.73 4.96 -16.53
C SER A 118 13.95 4.66 -15.24
N ARG A 119 14.21 3.52 -14.59
CA ARG A 119 13.64 3.21 -13.27
C ARG A 119 13.92 4.32 -12.25
N LYS A 120 15.13 4.90 -12.27
CA LYS A 120 15.51 6.02 -11.40
C LYS A 120 14.61 7.23 -11.65
N THR A 121 14.34 7.56 -12.92
CA THR A 121 13.44 8.66 -13.30
C THR A 121 12.02 8.45 -12.76
N LEU A 122 11.50 7.23 -12.85
CA LEU A 122 10.15 6.88 -12.36
C LEU A 122 10.08 6.87 -10.83
N LEU A 123 11.11 6.37 -10.15
CA LEU A 123 11.17 6.42 -8.68
C LEU A 123 11.27 7.86 -8.17
N ASN A 124 12.08 8.70 -8.83
CA ASN A 124 12.16 10.13 -8.49
C ASN A 124 10.80 10.82 -8.63
N LEU A 125 9.95 10.40 -9.58
CA LEU A 125 8.58 10.90 -9.67
C LEU A 125 7.76 10.53 -8.43
N LEU A 126 7.84 9.27 -7.98
CA LEU A 126 7.15 8.80 -6.79
C LEU A 126 7.64 9.47 -5.49
N HIS A 127 8.90 9.87 -5.44
CA HIS A 127 9.46 10.59 -4.30
C HIS A 127 8.91 12.02 -4.15
N LYS A 128 8.44 12.63 -5.24
CA LYS A 128 7.83 13.97 -5.20
C LYS A 128 6.48 14.00 -4.49
N VAL A 129 5.83 12.86 -4.31
CA VAL A 129 4.54 12.78 -3.63
C VAL A 129 4.73 12.12 -2.26
N PRO A 130 4.88 12.90 -1.17
CA PRO A 130 5.05 12.34 0.15
C PRO A 130 3.73 11.72 0.61
N PHE A 131 3.74 10.40 0.84
CA PHE A 131 2.68 9.74 1.59
C PHE A 131 3.28 9.16 2.85
N LYS A 132 2.74 9.62 3.98
CA LYS A 132 2.97 9.06 5.31
C LYS A 132 1.70 8.32 5.73
N ALA A 133 1.79 7.53 6.80
CA ALA A 133 0.58 7.02 7.43
C ALA A 133 -0.29 8.19 7.91
N GLY A 134 -1.59 7.96 8.03
CA GLY A 134 -2.56 8.98 8.40
C GLY A 134 -3.19 9.72 7.23
N VAL A 135 -4.00 10.72 7.59
CA VAL A 135 -4.70 11.60 6.66
C VAL A 135 -3.68 12.52 5.99
N ASN A 136 -3.59 12.45 4.66
CA ASN A 136 -2.69 13.28 3.89
C ASN A 136 -3.41 14.54 3.41
N VAL A 137 -3.00 15.70 3.92
CA VAL A 137 -3.59 17.01 3.60
C VAL A 137 -3.70 17.24 2.10
N HIS A 138 -2.66 16.92 1.33
CA HIS A 138 -2.65 17.10 -0.12
C HIS A 138 -3.70 16.24 -0.85
N ILE A 139 -3.99 15.03 -0.35
CA ILE A 139 -5.07 14.20 -0.92
C ILE A 139 -6.40 14.91 -0.74
N PHE A 140 -6.66 15.42 0.47
CA PHE A 140 -7.93 16.01 0.83
C PHE A 140 -8.13 17.40 0.22
N ASP A 141 -7.07 18.20 0.07
CA ASP A 141 -7.12 19.46 -0.68
C ASP A 141 -7.52 19.23 -2.13
N HIS A 142 -6.97 18.18 -2.76
CA HIS A 142 -7.33 17.85 -4.12
C HIS A 142 -8.76 17.28 -4.21
N LEU A 143 -9.12 16.41 -3.27
CA LEU A 143 -10.46 15.86 -3.15
C LEU A 143 -11.52 16.96 -2.98
N LYS A 144 -11.19 18.04 -2.24
CA LYS A 144 -12.04 19.22 -2.09
C LYS A 144 -12.34 19.89 -3.43
N LEU A 145 -11.30 20.17 -4.22
CA LEU A 145 -11.46 20.76 -5.56
C LEU A 145 -12.29 19.86 -6.49
N THR A 146 -12.16 18.54 -6.33
CA THR A 146 -12.92 17.56 -7.11
C THR A 146 -14.38 17.51 -6.66
N ALA A 147 -14.63 17.49 -5.35
CA ALA A 147 -15.98 17.47 -4.78
C ALA A 147 -16.77 18.74 -5.08
N GLU A 148 -16.13 19.92 -5.11
CA GLU A 148 -16.75 21.19 -5.51
C GLU A 148 -17.34 21.12 -6.93
N LYS A 149 -16.66 20.42 -7.85
CA LYS A 149 -17.11 20.20 -9.23
C LYS A 149 -18.11 19.07 -9.38
N MET A 150 -18.32 18.27 -8.34
CA MET A 150 -19.28 17.17 -8.36
C MET A 150 -20.69 17.68 -8.11
N ASP A 151 -21.64 17.14 -8.88
CA ASP A 151 -23.06 17.25 -8.55
C ASP A 151 -23.31 16.78 -7.09
N PRO A 152 -24.12 17.51 -6.29
CA PRO A 152 -24.36 17.19 -4.88
C PRO A 152 -24.76 15.74 -4.62
N ARG A 153 -25.60 15.14 -5.49
CA ARG A 153 -26.02 13.74 -5.34
C ARG A 153 -24.83 12.78 -5.47
N ASN A 154 -23.83 13.13 -6.28
CA ASN A 154 -22.66 12.28 -6.46
C ASN A 154 -21.66 12.35 -5.30
N ARG A 155 -21.81 13.31 -4.38
CA ARG A 155 -20.95 13.48 -3.19
C ARG A 155 -21.28 12.49 -2.07
N TYR A 156 -22.45 11.86 -2.12
CA TYR A 156 -22.87 10.83 -1.17
C TYR A 156 -21.96 9.61 -1.24
N CYS A 157 -21.38 9.26 -0.09
CA CYS A 157 -20.43 8.18 0.02
C CYS A 157 -20.52 7.45 1.36
N ILE A 158 -19.91 6.26 1.39
CA ILE A 158 -19.61 5.53 2.61
C ILE A 158 -18.09 5.45 2.80
N ILE A 159 -17.66 5.26 4.04
CA ILE A 159 -16.27 4.92 4.35
C ILE A 159 -16.16 3.43 4.64
N ILE A 160 -15.36 2.73 3.82
CA ILE A 160 -15.05 1.32 4.00
C ILE A 160 -13.63 1.17 4.53
N PHE A 161 -13.43 0.24 5.46
CA PHE A 161 -12.11 0.01 6.06
C PHE A 161 -11.86 -1.45 6.44
N ASP A 162 -10.63 -1.89 6.25
CA ASP A 162 -10.18 -3.26 6.51
C ASP A 162 -8.65 -3.31 6.61
N GLU A 163 -8.12 -4.45 7.05
CA GLU A 163 -6.70 -4.70 7.27
C GLU A 163 -6.07 -5.57 6.18
N ILE A 164 -4.87 -5.18 5.73
CA ILE A 164 -4.00 -6.01 4.89
C ILE A 164 -2.82 -6.54 5.72
N ALA A 165 -2.52 -7.84 5.57
CA ALA A 165 -1.32 -8.44 6.14
C ALA A 165 -0.05 -7.95 5.42
N LEU A 166 1.00 -7.64 6.18
CA LEU A 166 2.29 -7.14 5.70
C LEU A 166 3.41 -8.12 6.06
N GLU A 167 4.48 -8.15 5.26
CA GLU A 167 5.74 -8.80 5.67
C GLU A 167 6.46 -7.88 6.67
N PRO A 168 6.69 -8.34 7.93
CA PRO A 168 7.47 -7.58 8.89
C PRO A 168 8.87 -7.31 8.33
N SER A 169 9.27 -6.04 8.27
CA SER A 169 10.59 -5.63 7.76
C SER A 169 10.90 -4.21 8.18
N ILE A 170 12.16 -3.94 8.54
CA ILE A 170 12.66 -2.59 8.83
C ILE A 170 13.55 -2.13 7.69
N GLN A 171 13.32 -0.93 7.15
CA GLN A 171 14.11 -0.39 6.04
C GLN A 171 14.45 1.07 6.31
N TYR A 172 15.72 1.42 6.20
CA TYR A 172 16.14 2.81 6.36
C TYR A 172 15.95 3.57 5.04
N ASN A 173 15.09 4.58 5.07
CA ASN A 173 14.78 5.43 3.93
C ASN A 173 15.70 6.65 3.93
N THR A 174 16.74 6.62 3.10
CA THR A 174 17.73 7.71 3.02
C THR A 174 17.16 9.03 2.55
N GLY A 175 16.05 9.01 1.80
CA GLY A 175 15.42 10.24 1.29
C GLY A 175 14.54 10.94 2.32
N ALA A 176 13.90 10.17 3.22
CA ALA A 176 13.10 10.71 4.32
C ALA A 176 13.87 10.76 5.66
N ASP A 177 15.11 10.28 5.67
CA ASP A 177 15.96 10.13 6.86
C ASP A 177 15.23 9.48 8.06
N SER A 178 14.56 8.35 7.81
CA SER A 178 13.82 7.62 8.84
C SER A 178 13.68 6.13 8.51
N PHE A 179 13.32 5.31 9.50
CA PHE A 179 13.06 3.89 9.30
C PHE A 179 11.59 3.62 8.95
N ASP A 180 11.34 2.95 7.85
CA ASP A 180 10.06 2.35 7.51
C ASP A 180 9.92 0.97 8.21
N GLY A 181 8.69 0.58 8.58
CA GLY A 181 8.40 -0.75 9.11
C GLY A 181 7.94 -0.82 10.57
N PHE A 182 7.85 0.34 11.22
CA PHE A 182 7.30 0.46 12.58
C PHE A 182 5.81 0.79 12.56
N GLN A 183 5.14 0.52 13.69
CA GLN A 183 3.76 0.91 13.93
C GLN A 183 3.65 2.44 13.92
N ASP A 184 2.68 2.92 13.16
CA ASP A 184 2.51 4.33 12.82
C ASP A 184 1.01 4.64 12.73
N ASN A 185 0.53 5.42 13.71
CA ASN A 185 -0.87 5.83 13.82
C ASN A 185 -1.15 7.16 13.09
N GLY A 186 -0.22 7.62 12.24
CA GLY A 186 -0.45 8.71 11.29
C GLY A 186 -0.19 10.11 11.81
N THR A 187 0.43 10.25 12.98
CA THR A 187 1.02 11.52 13.45
C THR A 187 2.46 11.25 13.90
N GLU A 188 3.38 12.18 13.64
CA GLU A 188 4.82 11.95 13.85
C GLU A 188 5.18 11.65 15.32
N SER A 189 4.39 12.17 16.28
CA SER A 189 4.52 11.91 17.71
C SER A 189 4.02 10.52 18.16
N THR A 190 3.36 9.76 17.28
CA THR A 190 2.71 8.48 17.64
C THR A 190 3.38 7.26 17.03
N LYS A 191 4.47 7.44 16.28
CA LYS A 191 5.24 6.32 15.75
C LYS A 191 6.01 5.67 16.89
N VAL A 192 5.77 4.38 17.10
CA VAL A 192 6.36 3.61 18.20
C VAL A 192 7.32 2.56 17.65
N PRO A 193 8.40 2.21 18.37
CA PRO A 193 9.43 1.28 17.89
C PRO A 193 8.95 -0.19 17.99
N ILE A 194 7.80 -0.48 17.39
CA ILE A 194 7.18 -1.81 17.34
C ILE A 194 7.07 -2.19 15.86
N ILE A 195 7.66 -3.31 15.45
CA ILE A 195 7.65 -3.78 14.05
C ILE A 195 6.21 -4.09 13.62
N ALA A 196 5.73 -3.41 12.58
CA ALA A 196 4.38 -3.60 12.06
C ALA A 196 4.27 -4.85 11.17
N ASP A 197 3.09 -5.48 11.19
CA ASP A 197 2.75 -6.65 10.38
C ASP A 197 1.35 -6.57 9.75
N LYS A 198 0.63 -5.46 9.95
CA LYS A 198 -0.63 -5.15 9.28
C LYS A 198 -0.71 -3.68 8.86
N GLY A 199 -1.49 -3.41 7.82
CA GLY A 199 -1.89 -2.08 7.39
C GLY A 199 -3.40 -1.92 7.45
N MET A 200 -3.91 -0.97 8.22
CA MET A 200 -5.32 -0.56 8.19
C MET A 200 -5.50 0.47 7.07
N VAL A 201 -6.52 0.32 6.23
CA VAL A 201 -6.76 1.24 5.10
C VAL A 201 -8.20 1.72 5.12
N PHE A 202 -8.38 3.03 4.95
CA PHE A 202 -9.69 3.67 4.81
C PHE A 202 -9.89 4.13 3.37
N MET A 203 -11.09 3.89 2.82
CA MET A 203 -11.46 4.26 1.46
C MET A 203 -12.87 4.85 1.44
N ALA A 204 -13.07 5.94 0.72
CA ALA A 204 -14.40 6.46 0.40
C ALA A 204 -14.93 5.78 -0.87
N ARG A 205 -16.21 5.45 -0.86
CA ARG A 205 -16.92 4.88 -2.02
C ARG A 205 -18.23 5.63 -2.25
N GLY A 206 -18.43 6.09 -3.49
CA GLY A 206 -19.66 6.75 -3.91
C GLY A 206 -20.86 5.80 -3.95
N ILE A 207 -22.02 6.30 -3.54
CA ILE A 207 -23.26 5.51 -3.46
C ILE A 207 -24.03 5.57 -4.78
N PHE A 208 -24.25 6.76 -5.32
CA PHE A 208 -25.04 6.95 -6.55
C PHE A 208 -24.17 6.90 -7.81
N LYS A 209 -22.95 7.47 -7.75
CA LYS A 209 -21.94 7.36 -8.80
C LYS A 209 -20.84 6.40 -8.36
N LYS A 210 -20.47 5.49 -9.28
CA LYS A 210 -19.43 4.49 -9.03
C LYS A 210 -18.04 5.11 -9.04
N TRP A 211 -17.65 5.66 -7.91
CA TRP A 211 -16.28 6.11 -7.68
C TRP A 211 -15.72 5.56 -6.38
N LYS A 212 -14.39 5.45 -6.31
CA LYS A 212 -13.67 5.04 -5.09
C LYS A 212 -12.40 5.86 -4.91
N GLN A 213 -12.03 6.12 -3.66
CA GLN A 213 -10.86 6.90 -3.31
C GLN A 213 -10.23 6.40 -2.01
N PRO A 214 -9.03 5.77 -2.04
CA PRO A 214 -8.25 5.53 -0.82
C PRO A 214 -7.98 6.87 -0.11
N LEU A 215 -8.30 6.93 1.18
CA LEU A 215 -8.20 8.15 1.99
C LEU A 215 -6.91 8.17 2.80
N SER A 216 -6.68 7.12 3.58
CA SER A 216 -5.51 7.01 4.46
C SER A 216 -5.17 5.55 4.75
N PHE A 217 -3.99 5.35 5.33
CA PHE A 217 -3.55 4.07 5.85
C PHE A 217 -2.74 4.22 7.14
N TYR A 218 -2.69 3.17 7.95
CA TYR A 218 -1.99 3.14 9.23
C TYR A 218 -1.29 1.80 9.41
N PHE A 219 -0.12 1.77 10.04
CA PHE A 219 0.64 0.53 10.26
C PHE A 219 0.53 0.08 11.70
N ASN A 220 0.25 -1.21 11.93
CA ASN A 220 0.04 -1.76 13.26
C ASN A 220 0.77 -3.09 13.43
N LYS A 221 1.10 -3.40 14.69
CA LYS A 221 1.44 -4.76 15.12
C LYS A 221 0.17 -5.48 15.55
N GLY A 222 -0.16 -6.58 14.89
CA GLY A 222 -1.43 -7.24 15.06
C GLY A 222 -2.58 -6.40 14.50
N GLY A 223 -3.82 -6.76 14.90
CA GLY A 223 -4.99 -5.95 14.57
C GLY A 223 -4.97 -4.60 15.30
N MET A 224 -5.46 -3.55 14.65
CA MET A 224 -5.63 -2.25 15.25
C MET A 224 -6.61 -2.35 16.44
N LYS A 225 -6.27 -1.68 17.55
CA LYS A 225 -7.11 -1.69 18.75
C LYS A 225 -8.40 -0.90 18.52
N SER A 226 -9.47 -1.28 19.22
CA SER A 226 -10.82 -0.74 19.03
C SER A 226 -10.92 0.78 19.25
N ASP A 227 -10.21 1.31 20.24
CA ASP A 227 -10.11 2.74 20.53
C ASP A 227 -9.44 3.50 19.38
N MET A 228 -8.36 2.93 18.83
CA MET A 228 -7.64 3.51 17.70
C MET A 228 -8.45 3.43 16.40
N ILE A 229 -9.21 2.34 16.18
CA ILE A 229 -10.16 2.24 15.06
C ILE A 229 -11.21 3.34 15.17
N ALA A 230 -11.83 3.52 16.34
CA ALA A 230 -12.84 4.55 16.54
C ALA A 230 -12.27 5.96 16.32
N HIS A 231 -11.06 6.23 16.82
CA HIS A 231 -10.37 7.51 16.60
C HIS A 231 -10.05 7.76 15.12
N THR A 232 -9.34 6.84 14.47
CA THR A 232 -8.94 6.98 13.06
C THR A 232 -10.14 6.99 12.11
N LEU A 233 -11.21 6.25 12.40
CA LEU A 233 -12.45 6.30 11.64
C LEU A 233 -13.09 7.69 11.72
N LYS A 234 -13.22 8.28 12.91
CA LYS A 234 -13.70 9.66 13.08
C LYS A 234 -12.82 10.66 12.32
N THR A 235 -11.51 10.55 12.43
CA THR A 235 -10.56 11.41 11.72
C THR A 235 -10.76 11.36 10.20
N ASN A 236 -10.95 10.16 9.62
CA ASN A 236 -11.24 10.02 8.19
C ASN A 236 -12.62 10.56 7.79
N ILE A 237 -13.65 10.36 8.61
CA ILE A 237 -14.99 10.93 8.37
C ILE A 237 -14.93 12.45 8.35
N ILE A 238 -14.29 13.06 9.36
CA ILE A 238 -14.14 14.51 9.47
C ILE A 238 -13.38 15.07 8.27
N ALA A 239 -12.27 14.42 7.88
CA ALA A 239 -11.49 14.85 6.72
C ALA A 239 -12.29 14.76 5.41
N ALA A 240 -13.07 13.68 5.22
CA ALA A 240 -13.92 13.51 4.04
C ALA A 240 -15.04 14.54 3.98
N GLN A 241 -15.71 14.80 5.10
CA GLN A 241 -16.73 15.85 5.22
C GLN A 241 -16.15 17.25 4.95
N SER A 242 -14.95 17.54 5.46
CA SER A 242 -14.26 18.81 5.24
C SER A 242 -13.85 19.02 3.78
N ALA A 243 -13.62 17.93 3.04
CA ALA A 243 -13.41 17.95 1.59
C ALA A 243 -14.72 18.05 0.79
N GLY A 244 -15.88 18.19 1.43
CA GLY A 244 -17.17 18.37 0.75
C GLY A 244 -17.88 17.07 0.34
N LEU A 245 -17.42 15.91 0.82
CA LEU A 245 -18.13 14.65 0.65
C LEU A 245 -19.25 14.49 1.69
N GLU A 246 -20.36 13.85 1.30
CA GLU A 246 -21.47 13.55 2.20
C GLU A 246 -21.35 12.10 2.69
N VAL A 247 -20.69 11.91 3.84
CA VAL A 247 -20.52 10.58 4.44
C VAL A 247 -21.79 10.19 5.18
N ILE A 248 -22.47 9.14 4.72
CA ILE A 248 -23.74 8.67 5.33
C ILE A 248 -23.62 7.37 6.12
N GLY A 249 -22.50 6.66 5.97
CA GLY A 249 -22.31 5.38 6.65
C GLY A 249 -20.91 4.81 6.53
N THR A 250 -20.70 3.71 7.24
CA THR A 250 -19.44 2.96 7.24
C THR A 250 -19.69 1.48 7.00
N VAL A 251 -18.71 0.79 6.41
CA VAL A 251 -18.77 -0.68 6.24
C VAL A 251 -17.45 -1.30 6.70
N CYS A 252 -17.53 -2.23 7.64
CA CYS A 252 -16.41 -3.03 8.16
C CYS A 252 -16.69 -4.53 8.09
N ASP A 253 -15.66 -5.36 8.27
CA ASP A 253 -15.87 -6.77 8.59
C ASP A 253 -16.44 -6.93 10.02
N GLN A 254 -16.71 -8.16 10.46
CA GLN A 254 -17.22 -8.41 11.82
C GLN A 254 -16.15 -8.80 12.86
N GLY A 255 -14.89 -8.43 12.63
CA GLY A 255 -13.81 -8.60 13.59
C GLY A 255 -14.17 -8.01 14.95
N ALA A 256 -13.79 -8.68 16.04
CA ALA A 256 -14.11 -8.22 17.39
C ALA A 256 -13.67 -6.76 17.66
N PRO A 257 -12.47 -6.32 17.23
CA PRO A 257 -12.07 -4.91 17.38
C PRO A 257 -12.99 -3.92 16.65
N ASN A 258 -13.42 -4.26 15.42
CA ASN A 258 -14.32 -3.41 14.63
C ASN A 258 -15.69 -3.25 15.30
N ARG A 259 -16.26 -4.35 15.80
CA ARG A 259 -17.53 -4.32 16.56
C ARG A 259 -17.41 -3.49 17.83
N SER A 260 -16.32 -3.67 18.58
CA SER A 260 -16.04 -2.88 19.78
C SER A 260 -15.86 -1.39 19.46
N ALA A 261 -15.20 -1.04 18.35
CA ALA A 261 -15.03 0.34 17.91
C ALA A 261 -16.38 1.01 17.59
N ILE A 262 -17.27 0.32 16.89
CA ILE A 262 -18.63 0.81 16.61
C ILE A 262 -19.40 1.04 17.91
N ASN A 263 -19.33 0.10 18.87
CA ASN A 263 -20.00 0.24 20.16
C ASN A 263 -19.46 1.41 20.99
N LEU A 264 -18.17 1.73 20.90
CA LEU A 264 -17.59 2.93 21.52
C LEU A 264 -18.21 4.20 20.94
N LEU A 265 -18.37 4.28 19.61
CA LEU A 265 -18.97 5.43 18.92
C LEU A 265 -20.46 5.60 19.25
N TYR A 266 -21.22 4.50 19.37
CA TYR A 266 -22.59 4.55 19.89
C TYR A 266 -22.64 5.08 21.33
N SER A 267 -21.75 4.58 22.18
CA SER A 267 -21.69 4.98 23.58
C SER A 267 -21.37 6.48 23.72
N GLU A 268 -20.47 7.00 22.90
CA GLU A 268 -20.16 8.43 22.82
C GLU A 268 -21.37 9.25 22.36
N THR A 269 -22.06 8.81 21.31
CA THR A 269 -23.29 9.47 20.83
C THR A 269 -24.37 9.51 21.91
N ASN A 270 -24.60 8.38 22.60
CA ASN A 270 -25.57 8.30 23.69
C ASN A 270 -25.23 9.25 24.84
N ARG A 271 -23.94 9.45 25.15
CA ARG A 271 -23.50 10.44 26.16
C ARG A 271 -23.83 11.87 25.73
N ILE A 272 -23.64 12.20 24.45
CA ILE A 272 -24.00 13.53 23.90
C ILE A 272 -25.50 13.79 24.07
N PHE A 273 -26.36 12.85 23.65
CA PHE A 273 -27.82 13.00 23.80
C PHE A 273 -28.25 13.10 25.27
N LYS A 274 -27.67 12.26 26.14
CA LYS A 274 -27.94 12.33 27.59
C LYS A 274 -27.52 13.67 28.19
N SER A 275 -26.41 14.26 27.76
CA SER A 275 -25.97 15.59 28.21
C SER A 275 -26.88 16.72 27.73
N ARG A 276 -27.63 16.50 26.66
CA ARG A 276 -28.63 17.43 26.11
C ARG A 276 -30.05 17.18 26.63
N ASP A 277 -30.22 16.23 27.56
CA ASP A 277 -31.52 15.75 28.05
C ASP A 277 -32.48 15.32 26.92
N GLN A 278 -31.93 14.65 25.91
CA GLN A 278 -32.66 14.19 24.73
C GLN A 278 -32.57 12.68 24.57
N GLU A 279 -33.65 12.06 24.08
CA GLU A 279 -33.66 10.64 23.70
C GLU A 279 -32.91 10.44 22.37
N ASN A 280 -31.94 9.51 22.35
CA ASN A 280 -31.27 9.17 21.09
C ASN A 280 -32.16 8.26 20.23
N ARG A 281 -32.66 8.79 19.12
CA ARG A 281 -33.47 8.06 18.13
C ARG A 281 -32.71 7.69 16.85
N LEU A 282 -31.41 7.96 16.81
CA LEU A 282 -30.56 7.66 15.65
C LEU A 282 -30.29 6.17 15.57
N PHE A 283 -30.18 5.66 14.34
CA PHE A 283 -29.68 4.30 14.13
C PHE A 283 -28.15 4.28 14.14
N GLY A 284 -27.52 5.36 13.69
CA GLY A 284 -26.07 5.53 13.62
C GLY A 284 -25.43 6.22 14.82
N PHE A 285 -24.18 6.63 14.64
CA PHE A 285 -23.43 7.48 15.56
C PHE A 285 -23.21 8.87 14.96
N LEU A 286 -22.94 9.88 15.79
CA LEU A 286 -22.72 11.26 15.33
C LEU A 286 -21.25 11.57 15.06
N VAL A 287 -20.98 12.25 13.95
CA VAL A 287 -19.71 12.94 13.66
C VAL A 287 -20.03 14.29 13.02
N ASN A 288 -19.58 15.39 13.64
CA ASN A 288 -19.91 16.77 13.24
C ASN A 288 -21.43 16.99 13.09
N ASP A 289 -22.20 16.54 14.10
CA ASP A 289 -23.68 16.55 14.13
C ASP A 289 -24.37 15.85 12.93
N LYS A 290 -23.62 15.11 12.10
CA LYS A 290 -24.16 14.25 11.05
C LYS A 290 -24.20 12.80 11.51
N GLU A 291 -25.33 12.16 11.26
CA GLU A 291 -25.52 10.73 11.55
C GLU A 291 -24.79 9.87 10.51
N ILE A 292 -23.97 8.95 11.00
CA ILE A 292 -23.22 7.95 10.23
C ILE A 292 -23.74 6.56 10.58
N VAL A 293 -24.30 5.85 9.60
CA VAL A 293 -24.88 4.51 9.78
C VAL A 293 -23.82 3.42 9.59
N PRO A 294 -23.42 2.67 10.65
CA PRO A 294 -22.48 1.58 10.50
C PRO A 294 -23.16 0.30 10.02
N LEU A 295 -22.54 -0.38 9.06
CA LEU A 295 -22.98 -1.65 8.49
C LEU A 295 -21.83 -2.65 8.49
N TYR A 296 -22.17 -3.94 8.43
CA TYR A 296 -21.19 -5.01 8.25
C TYR A 296 -21.22 -5.54 6.82
N ASP A 297 -20.05 -5.90 6.29
CA ASP A 297 -19.88 -6.33 4.91
C ASP A 297 -20.72 -7.58 4.56
N PRO A 298 -21.73 -7.50 3.67
CA PRO A 298 -22.58 -8.65 3.37
C PRO A 298 -21.84 -9.86 2.76
N PRO A 299 -20.88 -9.71 1.82
CA PRO A 299 -20.01 -10.81 1.38
C PRO A 299 -19.28 -11.50 2.53
N HIS A 300 -18.75 -10.75 3.49
CA HIS A 300 -18.14 -11.30 4.69
C HIS A 300 -19.16 -12.02 5.59
N LEU A 301 -20.32 -11.44 5.83
CA LEU A 301 -21.39 -12.08 6.61
C LEU A 301 -21.87 -13.39 5.98
N LEU A 302 -21.96 -13.47 4.65
CA LEU A 302 -22.28 -14.72 3.93
C LEU A 302 -21.20 -15.78 4.14
N LYS A 303 -19.92 -15.42 4.00
CA LYS A 303 -18.79 -16.34 4.29
C LYS A 303 -18.89 -16.91 5.70
N CYS A 304 -19.20 -16.05 6.67
CA CYS A 304 -19.32 -16.46 8.07
C CYS A 304 -20.55 -17.32 8.33
N MET A 305 -21.69 -17.08 7.66
CA MET A 305 -22.84 -18.00 7.74
C MET A 305 -22.50 -19.38 7.18
N ARG A 306 -21.74 -19.46 6.09
CA ARG A 306 -21.29 -20.75 5.55
C ARG A 306 -20.37 -21.47 6.52
N ASN A 307 -19.38 -20.76 7.09
CA ASN A 307 -18.48 -21.35 8.07
C ASN A 307 -19.23 -21.79 9.32
N LEU A 308 -20.24 -21.01 9.75
CA LEU A 308 -21.07 -21.34 10.89
C LEU A 308 -21.87 -22.62 10.66
N LEU A 309 -22.50 -22.76 9.49
CA LEU A 309 -23.23 -23.99 9.13
C LEU A 309 -22.28 -25.20 9.03
N PHE A 310 -21.05 -24.99 8.54
CA PHE A 310 -20.03 -26.02 8.48
C PHE A 310 -19.63 -26.54 9.88
N ASP A 311 -19.49 -25.63 10.85
CA ASP A 311 -19.05 -25.98 12.21
C ASP A 311 -20.23 -26.42 13.12
N HIS A 312 -21.46 -25.99 12.84
CA HIS A 312 -22.63 -26.19 13.71
C HIS A 312 -23.95 -26.35 12.94
N ASP A 313 -24.84 -27.16 13.49
CA ASP A 313 -26.26 -27.16 13.09
C ASP A 313 -26.94 -25.84 13.50
N ILE A 314 -27.80 -25.34 12.62
CA ILE A 314 -28.50 -24.06 12.79
C ILE A 314 -29.99 -24.32 12.92
N GLU A 315 -30.56 -24.05 14.08
CA GLU A 315 -32.00 -24.03 14.32
C GLU A 315 -32.56 -22.64 14.00
N TYR A 316 -33.68 -22.56 13.31
CA TYR A 316 -34.29 -21.31 12.88
C TYR A 316 -35.79 -21.48 12.61
N GLU A 317 -36.53 -20.38 12.52
CA GLU A 317 -37.96 -20.38 12.28
C GLU A 317 -38.32 -19.67 10.96
N ILE A 318 -39.09 -20.35 10.11
CA ILE A 318 -39.70 -19.76 8.90
C ILE A 318 -41.18 -20.12 8.90
N LYS A 319 -42.04 -19.10 8.74
CA LYS A 319 -43.51 -19.25 8.68
C LYS A 319 -44.11 -20.04 9.86
N GLY A 320 -43.64 -19.78 11.08
CA GLY A 320 -44.14 -20.44 12.30
C GLY A 320 -43.65 -21.87 12.50
N LYS A 321 -42.71 -22.36 11.67
CA LYS A 321 -42.14 -23.71 11.78
C LYS A 321 -40.67 -23.61 12.15
N THR A 322 -40.32 -24.26 13.26
CA THR A 322 -38.92 -24.49 13.67
C THR A 322 -38.30 -25.55 12.77
N MET A 323 -37.13 -25.25 12.24
CA MET A 323 -36.37 -26.06 11.29
C MET A 323 -34.90 -26.11 11.73
N THR A 324 -34.20 -27.18 11.36
CA THR A 324 -32.77 -27.38 11.63
C THR A 324 -32.00 -27.61 10.33
N ALA A 325 -31.05 -26.74 10.04
CA ALA A 325 -30.13 -26.91 8.93
C ALA A 325 -28.82 -27.59 9.36
N LYS A 326 -28.35 -28.53 8.56
CA LYS A 326 -27.14 -29.32 8.82
C LYS A 326 -26.19 -29.30 7.63
N TRP A 327 -24.89 -29.20 7.88
CA TRP A 327 -23.88 -29.29 6.82
C TRP A 327 -23.86 -30.65 6.13
N GLU A 328 -24.12 -31.70 6.90
CA GLU A 328 -24.15 -33.09 6.42
C GLU A 328 -25.07 -33.27 5.21
N HIS A 329 -26.24 -32.64 5.20
CA HIS A 329 -27.16 -32.71 4.06
C HIS A 329 -26.53 -32.14 2.77
N ILE A 330 -25.75 -31.07 2.87
CA ILE A 330 -25.06 -30.47 1.72
C ILE A 330 -23.88 -31.35 1.27
N ALA A 331 -23.15 -31.93 2.23
CA ALA A 331 -22.07 -32.87 1.93
C ALA A 331 -22.60 -34.12 1.20
N ASN A 332 -23.68 -34.73 1.70
CA ASN A 332 -24.31 -35.92 1.11
C ASN A 332 -24.80 -35.64 -0.31
N LEU A 333 -25.41 -34.48 -0.55
CA LEU A 333 -25.82 -34.06 -1.90
C LEU A 333 -24.64 -33.99 -2.87
N VAL A 334 -23.52 -33.40 -2.43
CA VAL A 334 -22.33 -33.25 -3.28
C VAL A 334 -21.65 -34.58 -3.53
N SER A 335 -21.61 -35.48 -2.53
CA SER A 335 -21.10 -36.84 -2.72
C SER A 335 -21.96 -37.61 -3.72
N LEU A 336 -23.29 -37.52 -3.62
CA LEU A 336 -24.21 -38.17 -4.55
C LEU A 336 -24.02 -37.68 -6.00
N ASP A 337 -23.91 -36.36 -6.20
CA ASP A 337 -23.65 -35.75 -7.53
C ASP A 337 -22.22 -36.04 -8.08
N GLN A 338 -21.33 -36.62 -7.27
CA GLN A 338 -19.98 -37.02 -7.69
C GLN A 338 -19.84 -38.52 -8.00
N VAL A 339 -20.66 -39.37 -7.38
CA VAL A 339 -20.59 -40.85 -7.54
C VAL A 339 -21.18 -41.33 -8.87
N GLU A 340 -21.97 -40.51 -9.58
CA GLU A 340 -22.42 -40.79 -10.95
C GLU A 340 -21.29 -40.60 -11.99
N GLU A 341 -20.15 -41.27 -11.76
CA GLU A 341 -18.88 -41.15 -12.50
C GLU A 341 -18.95 -41.60 -13.97
N ASP A 342 -19.99 -42.34 -14.37
CA ASP A 342 -20.20 -42.77 -15.77
C ASP A 342 -20.76 -41.67 -16.68
N THR A 343 -20.96 -40.44 -16.17
CA THR A 343 -21.39 -39.30 -16.99
C THR A 343 -20.57 -38.04 -16.73
N ASP A 344 -20.20 -37.32 -17.79
CA ASP A 344 -19.57 -36.00 -17.70
C ASP A 344 -20.54 -34.88 -17.23
N TYR A 345 -21.81 -35.23 -16.96
CA TYR A 345 -22.89 -34.29 -16.68
C TYR A 345 -23.21 -34.22 -15.19
N ARG A 346 -22.78 -33.13 -14.54
CA ARG A 346 -23.08 -32.88 -13.13
C ARG A 346 -24.10 -31.77 -12.90
N MET A 347 -25.09 -32.03 -12.03
CA MET A 347 -26.07 -31.01 -11.65
C MET A 347 -25.39 -29.87 -10.87
N LEU A 348 -24.39 -30.19 -10.03
CA LEU A 348 -23.59 -29.22 -9.28
C LEU A 348 -22.23 -28.92 -9.94
N HIS A 349 -22.19 -28.65 -11.24
CA HIS A 349 -20.93 -28.37 -11.99
C HIS A 349 -20.02 -27.25 -11.43
N LYS A 350 -20.53 -26.35 -10.57
CA LYS A 350 -19.71 -25.30 -9.92
C LYS A 350 -19.13 -25.73 -8.58
N ILE A 351 -19.63 -26.81 -7.99
CA ILE A 351 -19.27 -27.28 -6.65
C ILE A 351 -18.29 -28.44 -6.76
N THR A 352 -17.20 -28.29 -6.01
CA THR A 352 -16.06 -29.21 -5.97
C THR A 352 -15.79 -29.64 -4.53
N ASN A 353 -14.99 -30.68 -4.30
CA ASN A 353 -14.57 -31.11 -2.95
C ASN A 353 -13.95 -30.01 -2.08
N LEU A 354 -13.30 -29.01 -2.70
CA LEU A 354 -12.81 -27.82 -1.98
C LEU A 354 -13.90 -26.97 -1.30
N HIS A 355 -15.16 -27.06 -1.74
CA HIS A 355 -16.30 -26.41 -1.11
C HIS A 355 -16.70 -27.13 0.19
N ILE A 356 -16.78 -28.47 0.12
CA ILE A 356 -17.21 -29.33 1.22
C ILE A 356 -16.14 -29.44 2.30
N GLN A 357 -14.87 -29.60 1.94
CA GLN A 357 -13.75 -29.64 2.89
C GLN A 357 -13.48 -28.30 3.58
N ASN A 358 -14.17 -27.22 3.18
CA ASN A 358 -14.01 -25.87 3.70
C ASN A 358 -12.55 -25.36 3.73
N ARG A 359 -11.67 -25.86 2.85
CA ARG A 359 -10.24 -25.48 2.80
C ARG A 359 -10.00 -24.05 2.31
N LYS A 360 -10.96 -23.46 1.59
CA LYS A 360 -10.94 -22.06 1.14
C LYS A 360 -11.95 -21.20 1.91
N LYS A 361 -11.82 -21.14 3.25
CA LYS A 361 -12.72 -20.42 4.18
C LYS A 361 -12.97 -18.95 3.79
N MET A 362 -12.00 -18.30 3.14
CA MET A 362 -12.04 -16.88 2.78
C MET A 362 -12.68 -16.58 1.41
N LYS A 363 -12.99 -17.59 0.58
CA LYS A 363 -13.47 -17.37 -0.79
C LYS A 363 -14.99 -17.18 -0.82
N VAL A 364 -15.44 -15.94 -1.03
CA VAL A 364 -16.87 -15.57 -1.06
C VAL A 364 -17.64 -16.38 -2.11
N ALA A 365 -17.06 -16.57 -3.31
CA ALA A 365 -17.70 -17.32 -4.38
C ALA A 365 -18.13 -18.73 -3.95
N TYR A 366 -17.35 -19.41 -3.09
CA TYR A 366 -17.70 -20.73 -2.61
C TYR A 366 -18.90 -20.69 -1.65
N ALA A 367 -18.97 -19.66 -0.80
CA ALA A 367 -20.12 -19.46 0.07
C ALA A 367 -21.39 -19.16 -0.73
N ALA A 368 -21.30 -18.30 -1.75
CA ALA A 368 -22.44 -18.00 -2.64
C ALA A 368 -22.86 -19.19 -3.51
N GLN A 369 -21.93 -20.05 -3.93
CA GLN A 369 -22.25 -21.26 -4.69
C GLN A 369 -22.95 -22.32 -3.83
N ILE A 370 -22.54 -22.46 -2.56
CA ILE A 370 -23.21 -23.33 -1.57
C ILE A 370 -24.61 -22.79 -1.24
N PHE A 371 -24.71 -21.50 -0.93
CA PHE A 371 -26.00 -20.82 -0.71
C PHE A 371 -26.63 -20.38 -2.02
N SER A 372 -26.81 -21.31 -2.95
CA SER A 372 -27.46 -21.02 -4.24
C SER A 372 -28.84 -21.65 -4.33
N LYS A 373 -29.74 -20.98 -5.07
CA LYS A 373 -31.05 -21.55 -5.42
C LYS A 373 -30.95 -22.96 -6.01
N ARG A 374 -29.90 -23.27 -6.77
CA ARG A 374 -29.69 -24.60 -7.37
C ARG A 374 -29.46 -25.67 -6.30
N VAL A 375 -28.57 -25.42 -5.34
CA VAL A 375 -28.31 -26.36 -4.24
C VAL A 375 -29.59 -26.60 -3.44
N ALA A 376 -30.32 -25.53 -3.12
CA ALA A 376 -31.61 -25.65 -2.42
C ALA A 376 -32.63 -26.49 -3.21
N SER A 377 -32.78 -26.24 -4.51
CA SER A 377 -33.72 -26.98 -5.36
C SER A 377 -33.39 -28.47 -5.44
N LEU A 378 -32.13 -28.84 -5.63
CA LEU A 378 -31.71 -30.24 -5.70
C LEU A 378 -31.87 -30.95 -4.35
N LEU A 379 -31.45 -30.30 -3.26
CA LEU A 379 -31.60 -30.85 -1.92
C LEU A 379 -33.08 -31.09 -1.58
N ARG A 380 -33.96 -30.13 -1.88
CA ARG A 380 -35.41 -30.26 -1.68
C ARG A 380 -36.02 -31.34 -2.57
N GLY A 381 -35.60 -31.44 -3.83
CA GLY A 381 -36.11 -32.41 -4.79
C GLY A 381 -35.74 -33.84 -4.40
N LEU A 382 -34.47 -34.10 -4.14
CA LEU A 382 -33.97 -35.42 -3.78
C LEU A 382 -34.48 -35.87 -2.40
N ALA A 383 -34.60 -34.97 -1.43
CA ALA A 383 -35.20 -35.30 -0.13
C ALA A 383 -36.67 -35.76 -0.24
N ARG A 384 -37.38 -35.38 -1.31
CA ARG A 384 -38.77 -35.78 -1.56
C ARG A 384 -38.88 -37.02 -2.44
N LEU A 385 -38.03 -37.12 -3.47
CA LEU A 385 -38.11 -38.17 -4.50
C LEU A 385 -37.25 -39.40 -4.16
N SER A 386 -36.20 -39.23 -3.36
CA SER A 386 -35.22 -40.28 -3.04
C SER A 386 -34.77 -40.18 -1.57
N PRO A 387 -35.69 -40.37 -0.61
CA PRO A 387 -35.41 -40.23 0.82
C PRO A 387 -34.35 -41.20 1.35
N HIS A 388 -34.08 -42.29 0.63
CA HIS A 388 -33.00 -43.23 0.94
C HIS A 388 -31.60 -42.64 0.71
N ASN A 389 -31.45 -41.72 -0.25
CA ASN A 389 -30.16 -41.10 -0.58
C ASN A 389 -29.96 -39.78 0.17
N ILE A 390 -31.03 -38.98 0.28
CA ILE A 390 -31.04 -37.69 0.99
C ILE A 390 -32.22 -37.70 1.95
N PRO A 391 -32.02 -37.54 3.27
CA PRO A 391 -33.09 -37.68 4.24
C PRO A 391 -34.15 -36.57 4.09
N THR A 392 -35.40 -36.86 4.47
CA THR A 392 -36.55 -35.94 4.28
C THR A 392 -36.37 -34.60 5.02
N ASN A 393 -35.71 -34.61 6.17
CA ASN A 393 -35.35 -33.41 6.93
C ASN A 393 -34.31 -32.52 6.23
N ALA A 394 -33.65 -32.98 5.15
CA ALA A 394 -32.80 -32.12 4.32
C ALA A 394 -33.58 -31.01 3.63
N THR A 395 -34.92 -31.14 3.51
CA THR A 395 -35.80 -30.05 3.08
C THR A 395 -35.68 -28.81 3.99
N GLU A 396 -35.43 -29.00 5.28
CA GLU A 396 -35.16 -27.92 6.24
C GLU A 396 -33.84 -27.22 5.94
N THR A 397 -32.81 -27.94 5.49
CA THR A 397 -31.56 -27.29 5.06
C THR A 397 -31.76 -26.54 3.74
N ALA A 398 -32.57 -27.08 2.82
CA ALA A 398 -32.87 -26.44 1.56
C ALA A 398 -33.57 -25.08 1.73
N GLU A 399 -34.49 -24.96 2.71
CA GLU A 399 -35.13 -23.68 3.03
C GLU A 399 -34.13 -22.64 3.52
N LEU A 400 -33.19 -23.00 4.41
CA LEU A 400 -32.14 -22.08 4.86
C LEU A 400 -31.24 -21.65 3.71
N VAL A 401 -30.83 -22.59 2.86
CA VAL A 401 -29.97 -22.32 1.69
C VAL A 401 -30.64 -21.32 0.76
N LEU A 402 -31.92 -21.52 0.45
CA LEU A 402 -32.70 -20.60 -0.39
C LEU A 402 -32.93 -19.24 0.29
N PHE A 403 -33.14 -19.23 1.60
CA PHE A 403 -33.26 -18.00 2.38
C PHE A 403 -31.98 -17.17 2.30
N MET A 404 -30.81 -17.80 2.48
CA MET A 404 -29.52 -17.11 2.40
C MET A 404 -29.20 -16.61 0.99
N ASP A 405 -29.54 -17.37 -0.07
CA ASP A 405 -29.46 -16.94 -1.48
C ASP A 405 -30.24 -15.64 -1.71
N LYS A 406 -31.52 -15.62 -1.34
CA LYS A 406 -32.39 -14.44 -1.44
C LYS A 406 -31.88 -13.27 -0.58
N CYS A 407 -31.42 -13.57 0.63
CA CYS A 407 -30.92 -12.55 1.54
C CYS A 407 -29.68 -11.87 0.99
N PHE A 408 -28.72 -12.65 0.48
CA PHE A 408 -27.51 -12.09 -0.11
C PHE A 408 -27.80 -11.28 -1.39
N ASP A 409 -28.68 -11.79 -2.27
CA ASP A 409 -29.09 -11.05 -3.47
C ASP A 409 -29.71 -9.69 -3.12
N SER A 410 -30.56 -9.63 -2.07
CA SER A 410 -31.22 -8.41 -1.59
C SER A 410 -30.28 -7.29 -1.13
N VAL A 411 -29.04 -7.63 -0.77
CA VAL A 411 -28.03 -6.67 -0.29
C VAL A 411 -26.81 -6.59 -1.21
N ASN A 412 -26.81 -7.30 -2.34
CA ASN A 412 -25.72 -7.31 -3.32
C ASN A 412 -26.22 -7.05 -4.76
N GLY A 413 -27.46 -6.57 -4.92
CA GLY A 413 -28.07 -6.17 -6.18
C GLY A 413 -27.52 -4.87 -6.76
N SER A 414 -27.44 -4.80 -8.10
CA SER A 414 -26.78 -3.68 -8.80
C SER A 414 -27.51 -3.08 -10.00
N LYS A 415 -28.39 -3.84 -10.66
CA LYS A 415 -29.13 -3.35 -11.85
C LYS A 415 -30.51 -2.88 -11.45
N TYR A 416 -31.03 -1.82 -12.06
CA TYR A 416 -32.37 -1.29 -11.76
C TYR A 416 -33.48 -2.34 -11.96
N VAL A 417 -33.39 -3.14 -13.03
CA VAL A 417 -34.29 -4.28 -13.28
C VAL A 417 -33.45 -5.54 -13.49
N GLN A 418 -33.88 -6.65 -12.87
CA GLN A 418 -33.36 -8.00 -13.09
C GLN A 418 -34.52 -9.00 -13.01
N GLU A 419 -34.34 -10.17 -13.64
CA GLU A 419 -35.28 -11.30 -13.51
C GLU A 419 -35.45 -11.72 -12.04
N ASN A 420 -34.35 -11.76 -11.28
CA ASN A 420 -34.44 -11.90 -9.83
C ASN A 420 -34.79 -10.55 -9.19
N ARG A 421 -36.05 -10.41 -8.73
CA ARG A 421 -36.59 -9.18 -8.12
C ARG A 421 -35.91 -8.78 -6.81
N LEU A 422 -35.14 -9.66 -6.16
CA LEU A 422 -34.31 -9.30 -5.01
C LEU A 422 -32.86 -8.97 -5.39
N ARG A 423 -32.42 -9.26 -6.63
CA ARG A 423 -31.06 -8.93 -7.09
C ARG A 423 -30.99 -7.59 -7.84
N CYS A 424 -32.10 -6.86 -7.89
CA CYS A 424 -32.15 -5.53 -8.48
C CYS A 424 -31.79 -4.43 -7.47
N ALA A 425 -31.78 -3.18 -7.91
CA ALA A 425 -31.67 -2.04 -7.00
C ALA A 425 -32.95 -1.93 -6.16
N VAL A 426 -32.80 -1.47 -4.93
CA VAL A 426 -33.93 -1.21 -4.03
C VAL A 426 -34.70 -0.02 -4.59
N SER A 427 -36.01 -0.15 -4.73
CA SER A 427 -36.93 0.89 -5.16
C SER A 427 -38.24 0.79 -4.37
N LYS A 428 -39.14 1.78 -4.53
CA LYS A 428 -40.44 1.80 -3.85
C LYS A 428 -41.27 0.54 -4.12
N ASP A 429 -41.20 0.02 -5.35
CA ASP A 429 -42.01 -1.12 -5.81
C ASP A 429 -41.26 -2.46 -5.78
N SER A 430 -40.03 -2.44 -5.26
CA SER A 430 -39.21 -3.64 -5.12
C SER A 430 -39.58 -4.44 -3.85
N PRO A 431 -39.48 -5.77 -3.85
CA PRO A 431 -39.87 -6.61 -2.71
C PRO A 431 -38.88 -6.54 -1.53
N HIS A 432 -37.82 -5.73 -1.61
CA HIS A 432 -36.75 -5.69 -0.60
C HIS A 432 -37.26 -5.34 0.79
N PHE A 433 -38.15 -4.36 0.91
CA PHE A 433 -38.57 -3.87 2.23
C PHE A 433 -39.36 -4.92 3.02
N ASP A 434 -40.29 -5.61 2.35
CA ASP A 434 -41.10 -6.69 2.93
C ASP A 434 -40.23 -7.92 3.20
N PHE A 435 -39.38 -8.29 2.24
CA PHE A 435 -38.45 -9.39 2.43
C PHE A 435 -37.50 -9.16 3.61
N TRP A 436 -36.97 -7.93 3.78
CA TRP A 436 -36.11 -7.63 4.93
C TRP A 436 -36.86 -7.69 6.26
N LEU A 437 -38.15 -7.34 6.31
CA LEU A 437 -38.98 -7.53 7.50
C LEU A 437 -39.11 -9.01 7.87
N GLU A 438 -39.36 -9.87 6.89
CA GLU A 438 -39.40 -11.32 7.10
C GLU A 438 -38.02 -11.86 7.51
N ALA A 439 -36.96 -11.47 6.81
CA ALA A 439 -35.60 -11.92 7.09
C ALA A 439 -35.13 -11.56 8.49
N LEU A 440 -35.52 -10.39 9.00
CA LEU A 440 -35.23 -10.00 10.38
C LEU A 440 -35.82 -11.00 11.39
N LYS A 441 -37.07 -11.43 11.20
CA LYS A 441 -37.70 -12.44 12.07
C LYS A 441 -36.94 -13.77 12.02
N VAL A 442 -36.56 -14.21 10.82
CA VAL A 442 -35.79 -15.45 10.64
C VAL A 442 -34.44 -15.36 11.35
N PHE A 443 -33.63 -14.34 11.09
CA PHE A 443 -32.34 -14.17 11.80
C PHE A 443 -32.52 -13.96 13.31
N GLU A 444 -33.60 -13.32 13.76
CA GLU A 444 -33.87 -13.16 15.18
C GLU A 444 -34.13 -14.50 15.89
N SER A 445 -34.80 -15.44 15.20
CA SER A 445 -35.03 -16.81 15.67
C SER A 445 -33.78 -17.70 15.67
N MET A 446 -32.82 -17.48 14.75
CA MET A 446 -31.68 -18.41 14.55
C MET A 446 -30.83 -18.66 15.82
N ARG A 447 -30.50 -19.92 16.08
CA ARG A 447 -29.59 -20.38 17.14
C ARG A 447 -28.69 -21.50 16.61
N CYS A 448 -27.44 -21.53 17.07
CA CYS A 448 -26.52 -22.62 16.77
C CYS A 448 -26.52 -23.65 17.89
N LEU A 449 -26.53 -24.92 17.50
CA LEU A 449 -26.46 -26.05 18.41
C LEU A 449 -24.99 -26.35 18.73
N ARG A 450 -24.64 -26.41 20.01
CA ARG A 450 -23.34 -26.89 20.47
C ARG A 450 -23.35 -28.41 20.62
N SER A 451 -22.16 -29.02 20.60
CA SER A 451 -21.99 -30.47 20.83
C SER A 451 -22.54 -30.93 22.17
N ASN A 452 -22.65 -30.04 23.16
CA ASN A 452 -23.23 -30.31 24.48
C ASN A 452 -24.77 -30.07 24.54
N GLY A 453 -25.42 -29.86 23.40
CA GLY A 453 -26.87 -29.60 23.30
C GLY A 453 -27.31 -28.17 23.62
N SER A 454 -26.42 -27.30 24.12
CA SER A 454 -26.78 -25.91 24.42
C SER A 454 -26.91 -25.06 23.16
N LYS A 455 -27.82 -24.08 23.20
CA LYS A 455 -28.11 -23.14 22.11
C LYS A 455 -27.40 -21.83 22.35
N TYR A 456 -26.74 -21.28 21.33
CA TYR A 456 -26.15 -19.94 21.41
C TYR A 456 -26.37 -19.14 20.12
N LYS A 457 -26.33 -17.81 20.23
CA LYS A 457 -26.48 -16.91 19.10
C LYS A 457 -25.12 -16.31 18.72
N PRO A 458 -24.47 -16.76 17.64
CA PRO A 458 -23.18 -16.20 17.21
C PRO A 458 -23.28 -14.74 16.74
N PRO A 459 -22.17 -13.98 16.83
CA PRO A 459 -22.08 -12.60 16.34
C PRO A 459 -22.59 -12.38 14.92
N THR A 460 -22.31 -13.31 14.00
CA THR A 460 -22.72 -13.21 12.58
C THR A 460 -24.21 -12.97 12.43
N ILE A 461 -25.05 -13.63 13.24
CA ILE A 461 -26.50 -13.48 13.17
C ILE A 461 -26.91 -12.09 13.65
N HIS A 462 -26.34 -11.61 14.76
CA HIS A 462 -26.57 -10.25 15.24
C HIS A 462 -26.17 -9.20 14.20
N ASN A 463 -25.04 -9.40 13.53
CA ASN A 463 -24.53 -8.49 12.52
C ASN A 463 -25.34 -8.51 11.22
N TRP A 464 -25.95 -9.64 10.85
CA TRP A 464 -26.97 -9.70 9.79
C TRP A 464 -28.21 -8.88 10.15
N VAL A 465 -28.75 -9.07 11.37
CA VAL A 465 -29.89 -8.27 11.87
C VAL A 465 -29.57 -6.78 11.85
N HIS A 466 -28.41 -6.39 12.38
CA HIS A 466 -27.94 -5.00 12.38
C HIS A 466 -27.86 -4.43 10.97
N THR A 467 -27.22 -5.16 10.05
CA THR A 467 -27.01 -4.72 8.66
C THR A 467 -28.33 -4.56 7.91
N LEU A 468 -29.27 -5.50 8.06
CA LEU A 468 -30.60 -5.40 7.44
C LEU A 468 -31.42 -4.24 8.01
N LYS A 469 -31.37 -4.00 9.33
CA LYS A 469 -31.99 -2.82 9.95
C LYS A 469 -31.38 -1.53 9.39
N GLY A 470 -30.06 -1.49 9.21
CA GLY A 470 -29.35 -0.35 8.65
C GLY A 470 -29.70 -0.08 7.18
N PHE A 471 -29.78 -1.11 6.33
CA PHE A 471 -30.25 -0.96 4.93
C PHE A 471 -31.68 -0.42 4.87
N ARG A 472 -32.59 -0.93 5.71
CA ARG A 472 -33.96 -0.41 5.82
C ARG A 472 -34.00 1.05 6.26
N TYR A 473 -33.17 1.41 7.23
CA TYR A 473 -33.06 2.77 7.73
C TYR A 473 -32.54 3.74 6.66
N LEU A 474 -31.44 3.38 5.99
CA LEU A 474 -30.87 4.17 4.88
C LEU A 474 -31.85 4.34 3.72
N TRP A 475 -32.54 3.27 3.32
CA TRP A 475 -33.55 3.36 2.26
C TRP A 475 -34.66 4.35 2.60
N LYS A 476 -35.21 4.29 3.83
CA LYS A 476 -36.23 5.26 4.27
C LYS A 476 -35.71 6.70 4.28
N LYS A 477 -34.45 6.92 4.67
CA LYS A 477 -33.82 8.24 4.67
C LYS A 477 -33.69 8.78 3.24
N PHE A 478 -33.14 7.99 2.33
CA PHE A 478 -33.01 8.36 0.93
C PHE A 478 -34.34 8.55 0.21
N GLN A 479 -35.36 7.75 0.55
CA GLN A 479 -36.70 7.91 -0.02
C GLN A 479 -37.30 9.28 0.35
N LYS A 480 -37.09 9.75 1.59
CA LYS A 480 -37.52 11.11 2.01
C LYS A 480 -36.77 12.22 1.27
N GLU A 481 -35.52 11.95 0.88
CA GLU A 481 -34.69 12.86 0.07
C GLU A 481 -34.99 12.78 -1.44
N GLY A 482 -36.03 12.05 -1.86
CA GLY A 482 -36.45 11.96 -3.27
C GLY A 482 -35.64 10.98 -4.13
N VAL A 483 -34.86 10.09 -3.52
CA VAL A 483 -34.09 9.06 -4.23
C VAL A 483 -35.02 7.95 -4.73
N THR A 484 -34.94 7.66 -6.03
CA THR A 484 -35.80 6.66 -6.70
C THR A 484 -35.31 5.23 -6.54
N TYR A 485 -34.00 5.01 -6.48
CA TYR A 485 -33.41 3.69 -6.27
C TYR A 485 -32.07 3.73 -5.54
N LEU A 486 -31.72 2.62 -4.89
CA LEU A 486 -30.46 2.41 -4.18
C LEU A 486 -29.81 1.08 -4.58
N SER A 487 -28.55 1.11 -5.03
CA SER A 487 -27.80 -0.11 -5.29
C SER A 487 -27.07 -0.56 -4.02
N CYS A 488 -27.55 -1.64 -3.39
CA CYS A 488 -26.91 -2.21 -2.21
C CYS A 488 -25.49 -2.73 -2.49
N ARG A 489 -25.18 -3.14 -3.73
CA ARG A 489 -23.82 -3.50 -4.14
C ARG A 489 -22.80 -2.36 -3.98
N ASN A 490 -23.26 -1.10 -3.93
CA ASN A 490 -22.40 0.05 -3.64
C ASN A 490 -22.09 0.22 -2.15
N ILE A 491 -22.68 -0.61 -1.29
CA ILE A 491 -22.55 -0.58 0.17
C ILE A 491 -21.95 -1.90 0.66
N ASN A 492 -20.72 -2.17 0.21
CA ASN A 492 -19.91 -3.32 0.62
C ASN A 492 -18.40 -2.99 0.50
N GLN A 493 -17.54 -3.90 0.97
CA GLN A 493 -16.08 -3.70 1.02
C GLN A 493 -15.31 -4.24 -0.18
N ASP A 494 -15.98 -4.82 -1.18
CA ASP A 494 -15.32 -5.43 -2.35
C ASP A 494 -14.29 -4.49 -3.03
N PRO A 495 -14.54 -3.18 -3.20
CA PRO A 495 -13.56 -2.29 -3.82
C PRO A 495 -12.25 -2.14 -3.02
N LEU A 496 -12.31 -2.27 -1.69
CA LEU A 496 -11.14 -2.22 -0.83
C LEU A 496 -10.36 -3.53 -0.92
N GLU A 497 -11.04 -4.67 -0.97
CA GLU A 497 -10.41 -5.98 -1.21
C GLU A 497 -9.76 -6.07 -2.61
N ASN A 498 -10.41 -5.51 -3.62
CA ASN A 498 -9.82 -5.34 -4.96
C ASN A 498 -8.57 -4.46 -4.92
N PHE A 499 -8.59 -3.39 -4.12
CA PHE A 499 -7.43 -2.52 -3.91
C PHE A 499 -6.29 -3.26 -3.20
N PHE A 500 -6.59 -4.10 -2.21
CA PHE A 500 -5.58 -4.98 -1.63
C PHE A 500 -5.03 -5.97 -2.66
N GLY A 501 -5.89 -6.56 -3.50
CA GLY A 501 -5.46 -7.39 -4.64
C GLY A 501 -4.47 -6.67 -5.55
N ALA A 502 -4.73 -5.40 -5.87
CA ALA A 502 -3.85 -4.55 -6.67
C ALA A 502 -2.51 -4.26 -5.98
N ILE A 503 -2.51 -4.02 -4.67
CA ILE A 503 -1.27 -3.83 -3.90
C ILE A 503 -0.43 -5.11 -3.90
N ARG A 504 -1.06 -6.27 -3.69
CA ARG A 504 -0.38 -7.57 -3.68
C ARG A 504 0.18 -7.93 -5.07
N SER A 505 -0.51 -7.58 -6.15
CA SER A 505 -0.07 -7.90 -7.51
C SER A 505 1.23 -7.18 -7.92
N HIS A 506 1.48 -5.97 -7.40
CA HIS A 506 2.77 -5.29 -7.58
C HIS A 506 3.97 -6.05 -6.98
N GLY A 507 3.74 -6.95 -6.02
CA GLY A 507 4.77 -7.78 -5.39
C GLY A 507 5.19 -9.00 -6.22
N ILE A 508 4.47 -9.31 -7.31
CA ILE A 508 4.66 -10.47 -8.22
C ILE A 508 4.69 -11.81 -7.48
N ARG A 509 5.85 -12.19 -6.91
CA ARG A 509 6.04 -13.42 -6.14
C ARG A 509 5.86 -13.20 -4.64
N ASN A 510 6.08 -11.98 -4.16
CA ASN A 510 5.87 -11.64 -2.76
C ASN A 510 4.51 -10.96 -2.58
N ILE A 511 3.48 -11.75 -2.29
CA ILE A 511 2.11 -11.27 -2.15
C ILE A 511 1.85 -10.55 -0.82
N ASN A 512 2.79 -10.58 0.12
CA ASN A 512 2.71 -9.83 1.38
C ASN A 512 3.69 -8.66 1.32
N PRO A 513 3.24 -7.42 1.07
CA PRO A 513 4.14 -6.28 0.98
C PRO A 513 4.73 -5.94 2.35
N THR A 514 5.98 -5.49 2.38
CA THR A 514 6.54 -4.71 3.51
C THR A 514 5.88 -3.33 3.60
N CYS A 515 5.93 -2.64 4.74
CA CYS A 515 5.40 -1.28 4.90
C CYS A 515 5.89 -0.29 3.82
N GLN A 516 7.17 -0.34 3.48
CA GLN A 516 7.75 0.49 2.43
C GLN A 516 7.14 0.14 1.06
N SER A 517 7.11 -1.14 0.69
CA SER A 517 6.52 -1.56 -0.60
C SER A 517 5.02 -1.30 -0.67
N PHE A 518 4.29 -1.44 0.44
CA PHE A 518 2.88 -1.07 0.55
C PHE A 518 2.70 0.41 0.23
N THR A 519 3.48 1.28 0.89
CA THR A 519 3.43 2.74 0.69
C THR A 519 3.72 3.09 -0.78
N TYR A 520 4.71 2.45 -1.40
CA TYR A 520 5.00 2.66 -2.83
C TYR A 520 3.90 2.14 -3.76
N SER A 521 3.25 1.02 -3.43
CA SER A 521 2.11 0.51 -4.18
C SER A 521 0.90 1.42 -4.05
N PHE A 522 0.57 1.87 -2.84
CA PHE A 522 -0.49 2.84 -2.55
C PHE A 522 -0.29 4.13 -3.38
N ARG A 523 0.91 4.71 -3.34
CA ARG A 523 1.32 5.86 -4.18
C ARG A 523 1.10 5.63 -5.66
N THR A 524 1.58 4.49 -6.15
CA THR A 524 1.48 4.15 -7.58
C THR A 524 0.03 4.03 -8.01
N LEU A 525 -0.79 3.34 -7.22
CA LEU A 525 -2.20 3.12 -7.54
C LEU A 525 -2.94 4.46 -7.57
N LEU A 526 -2.68 5.37 -6.63
CA LEU A 526 -3.29 6.70 -6.66
C LEU A 526 -2.89 7.53 -7.89
N LEU A 527 -1.62 7.48 -8.31
CA LEU A 527 -1.15 8.21 -9.49
C LEU A 527 -1.67 7.65 -10.82
N ASN A 528 -1.98 6.35 -10.86
CA ASN A 528 -2.42 5.65 -12.06
C ASN A 528 -3.94 5.40 -12.08
N ASN A 529 -4.74 6.17 -11.35
CA ASN A 529 -6.19 5.97 -11.26
C ASN A 529 -6.58 4.52 -10.91
N LEU A 530 -5.85 3.91 -9.96
CA LEU A 530 -6.03 2.54 -9.48
C LEU A 530 -6.01 1.46 -10.58
N THR A 531 -5.51 1.76 -11.79
CA THR A 531 -5.45 0.78 -12.88
C THR A 531 -4.46 -0.34 -12.51
N SER A 532 -4.97 -1.54 -12.34
CA SER A 532 -4.18 -2.76 -12.16
C SER A 532 -4.90 -3.93 -12.82
N VAL A 533 -4.15 -4.94 -13.25
CA VAL A 533 -4.76 -6.18 -13.79
C VAL A 533 -5.43 -6.92 -12.65
N HIS A 534 -6.75 -7.11 -12.76
CA HIS A 534 -7.53 -7.93 -11.84
C HIS A 534 -7.09 -9.39 -11.96
N SER A 535 -6.74 -10.04 -10.86
CA SER A 535 -6.33 -11.44 -10.89
C SER A 535 -7.55 -12.35 -11.17
N PRO A 536 -7.43 -13.38 -12.03
CA PRO A 536 -8.45 -14.43 -12.16
C PRO A 536 -8.72 -15.18 -10.84
N SER A 537 -7.78 -15.14 -9.89
CA SER A 537 -7.86 -15.77 -8.58
C SER A 537 -8.32 -14.85 -7.45
N ALA A 538 -8.72 -13.61 -7.74
CA ALA A 538 -9.17 -12.66 -6.72
C ALA A 538 -10.43 -13.16 -5.99
N ASN A 539 -10.59 -12.75 -4.73
CA ASN A 539 -11.72 -13.17 -3.89
C ASN A 539 -13.02 -12.42 -4.20
N CYS A 540 -12.91 -11.24 -4.81
CA CYS A 540 -14.02 -10.35 -5.15
C CYS A 540 -14.15 -10.22 -6.68
N GLU A 541 -15.33 -9.82 -7.15
CA GLU A 541 -15.57 -9.52 -8.56
C GLU A 541 -14.94 -8.18 -8.95
N LYS A 542 -14.59 -8.01 -10.22
CA LYS A 542 -14.12 -6.73 -10.75
C LYS A 542 -15.17 -5.65 -10.51
N ASP A 543 -14.75 -4.52 -9.96
CA ASP A 543 -15.60 -3.36 -9.76
C ASP A 543 -15.40 -2.33 -10.88
N ASP A 544 -16.49 -1.92 -11.54
CA ASP A 544 -16.47 -0.92 -12.63
C ASP A 544 -16.39 0.53 -12.10
N SER A 545 -15.66 0.76 -11.01
CA SER A 545 -15.54 2.07 -10.35
C SER A 545 -14.41 2.90 -10.94
N SER A 546 -14.64 4.18 -11.20
CA SER A 546 -13.57 5.13 -11.53
C SER A 546 -12.94 5.71 -10.26
N VAL A 547 -11.70 6.17 -10.33
CA VAL A 547 -11.14 6.98 -9.24
C VAL A 547 -11.71 8.37 -9.34
N LEU A 548 -12.02 8.99 -8.19
CA LEU A 548 -12.45 10.39 -8.19
C LEU A 548 -11.36 11.30 -8.75
N ASP A 549 -10.10 10.98 -8.46
CA ASP A 549 -9.01 11.88 -8.77
C ASP A 549 -7.74 11.22 -9.32
N SER A 550 -7.10 11.90 -10.26
CA SER A 550 -5.76 11.57 -10.74
C SER A 550 -4.78 12.54 -10.09
N PHE A 551 -4.03 12.09 -9.09
CA PHE A 551 -3.09 12.90 -8.29
C PHE A 551 -1.85 13.38 -9.07
N LYS A 552 -1.95 13.51 -10.40
CA LYS A 552 -0.93 14.11 -11.27
C LYS A 552 -0.59 15.55 -10.84
N SER A 553 -1.57 16.28 -10.30
CA SER A 553 -1.43 17.63 -9.75
C SER A 553 -0.48 17.70 -8.54
N LEU A 554 -0.47 16.67 -7.68
CA LEU A 554 0.34 16.62 -6.45
C LEU A 554 1.85 16.58 -6.70
N ILE A 555 2.27 16.27 -7.92
CA ILE A 555 3.68 16.21 -8.30
C ILE A 555 4.30 17.63 -8.41
N SER A 556 3.47 18.67 -8.37
CA SER A 556 3.86 20.07 -8.57
C SER A 556 4.05 20.86 -7.27
N VAL A 557 3.70 20.29 -6.10
CA VAL A 557 3.78 21.00 -4.81
C VAL A 557 5.20 20.89 -4.24
N PRO A 558 5.90 22.01 -3.96
CA PRO A 558 7.19 21.98 -3.27
C PRO A 558 7.04 21.42 -1.85
N GLN A 559 7.99 20.59 -1.41
CA GLN A 559 8.07 20.20 -0.01
C GLN A 559 8.42 21.42 0.84
N GLN A 560 7.59 21.72 1.85
CA GLN A 560 8.01 22.58 2.96
C GLN A 560 8.89 21.74 3.89
N THR A 561 10.14 22.15 4.06
CA THR A 561 11.03 21.64 5.10
C THR A 561 10.70 22.42 6.38
N SER A 562 9.97 21.79 7.30
CA SER A 562 9.82 22.32 8.65
C SER A 562 11.08 21.96 9.45
N ASP A 563 11.73 22.98 10.01
CA ASP A 563 12.80 22.80 10.99
C ASP A 563 12.19 22.22 12.28
N VAL A 564 12.57 20.99 12.60
CA VAL A 564 12.14 20.31 13.83
C VAL A 564 13.23 20.49 14.88
N HIS A 565 12.87 21.08 16.02
CA HIS A 565 13.72 21.11 17.21
C HIS A 565 13.91 19.69 17.75
N PHE A 566 15.16 19.26 17.95
CA PHE A 566 15.49 17.92 18.45
C PHE A 566 15.87 17.96 19.93
N GLU A 567 15.13 17.25 20.77
CA GLU A 567 15.62 16.84 22.09
C GLU A 567 16.54 15.61 21.92
N VAL A 568 17.82 15.82 22.24
CA VAL A 568 18.84 14.78 22.24
C VAL A 568 18.67 13.96 23.52
N PRO A 569 18.47 12.62 23.44
CA PRO A 569 18.42 11.78 24.64
C PRO A 569 19.77 11.83 25.37
N ASP A 570 19.74 11.86 26.70
CA ASP A 570 20.95 11.74 27.53
C ASP A 570 21.66 10.41 27.24
N VAL A 571 22.93 10.51 26.84
CA VAL A 571 23.76 9.35 26.56
C VAL A 571 24.35 8.87 27.87
N ASN A 572 23.73 7.85 28.49
CA ASN A 572 24.31 7.20 29.66
C ASN A 572 25.39 6.19 29.18
N LEU A 573 26.61 6.70 28.96
CA LEU A 573 27.79 5.89 28.66
C LEU A 573 28.15 5.07 29.91
N SER A 574 27.55 3.89 30.09
CA SER A 574 28.05 2.95 31.09
C SER A 574 29.50 2.61 30.75
N SER A 575 30.41 3.11 31.58
CA SER A 575 31.85 2.96 31.49
C SER A 575 32.23 1.49 31.62
N GLU A 576 32.61 0.89 30.50
CA GLU A 576 33.75 -0.02 30.28
C GLU A 576 33.48 -0.79 28.98
N LEU A 577 34.35 -0.59 27.98
CA LEU A 577 34.45 -1.49 26.84
C LEU A 577 34.94 -2.84 27.39
N SER A 578 34.01 -3.69 27.85
CA SER A 578 34.31 -5.06 28.28
C SER A 578 35.23 -5.73 27.26
N ASP A 579 36.25 -6.45 27.72
CA ASP A 579 37.28 -7.08 26.89
C ASP A 579 36.65 -7.80 25.68
N GLN A 580 36.75 -7.16 24.50
CA GLN A 580 36.04 -7.61 23.32
C GLN A 580 36.72 -8.86 22.76
N SER A 581 35.93 -9.85 22.32
CA SER A 581 36.48 -11.05 21.71
C SER A 581 37.35 -10.70 20.50
N LEU A 582 38.41 -11.49 20.28
CA LEU A 582 39.32 -11.36 19.13
C LEU A 582 38.58 -11.15 17.80
N GLN A 583 37.51 -11.90 17.60
CA GLN A 583 36.67 -11.85 16.39
C GLN A 583 35.94 -10.51 16.25
N ARG A 584 35.42 -9.93 17.35
CA ARG A 584 34.68 -8.66 17.33
C ARG A 584 35.61 -7.51 16.99
N THR A 585 36.79 -7.48 17.60
CA THR A 585 37.81 -6.46 17.36
C THR A 585 38.30 -6.49 15.91
N ALA A 586 38.68 -7.66 15.39
CA ALA A 586 39.12 -7.78 14.00
C ALA A 586 38.02 -7.48 12.98
N THR A 587 36.77 -7.88 13.26
CA THR A 587 35.62 -7.56 12.38
C THR A 587 35.42 -6.04 12.32
N SER A 588 35.50 -5.36 13.46
CA SER A 588 35.37 -3.90 13.52
C SER A 588 36.44 -3.21 12.67
N THR A 589 37.71 -3.62 12.80
CA THR A 589 38.84 -3.09 12.02
C THR A 589 38.69 -3.35 10.51
N TYR A 590 38.26 -4.55 10.12
CA TYR A 590 37.96 -4.88 8.72
C TYR A 590 36.86 -3.97 8.14
N VAL A 591 35.79 -3.75 8.91
CA VAL A 591 34.68 -2.88 8.50
C VAL A 591 35.13 -1.41 8.45
N ALA A 592 35.93 -0.95 9.41
CA ALA A 592 36.51 0.40 9.42
C ALA A 592 37.30 0.67 8.13
N GLY A 593 38.11 -0.28 7.67
CA GLY A 593 38.82 -0.19 6.39
C GLY A 593 37.90 -0.01 5.18
N SER A 594 36.76 -0.71 5.15
CA SER A 594 35.73 -0.55 4.11
C SER A 594 35.08 0.84 4.14
N VAL A 595 34.81 1.38 5.33
CA VAL A 595 34.26 2.73 5.52
C VAL A 595 35.26 3.79 5.07
N VAL A 596 36.54 3.66 5.46
CA VAL A 596 37.63 4.55 4.98
C VAL A 596 37.68 4.56 3.46
N ARG A 597 37.64 3.39 2.82
CA ARG A 597 37.64 3.28 1.35
C ARG A 597 36.47 4.02 0.70
N SER A 598 35.31 4.01 1.34
CA SER A 598 34.12 4.72 0.89
C SER A 598 34.27 6.25 1.04
N ILE A 599 34.81 6.71 2.18
CA ILE A 599 35.08 8.13 2.44
C ILE A 599 36.09 8.67 1.43
N ILE A 600 37.21 7.97 1.20
CA ILE A 600 38.26 8.35 0.24
C ILE A 600 37.69 8.55 -1.16
N LYS A 601 36.78 7.67 -1.60
CA LYS A 601 36.10 7.82 -2.91
C LYS A 601 35.19 9.04 -2.96
N GLN A 602 34.54 9.41 -1.86
CA GLN A 602 33.68 10.60 -1.81
C GLN A 602 34.47 11.90 -1.89
N ILE A 603 35.65 11.94 -1.27
CA ILE A 603 36.54 13.12 -1.28
C ILE A 603 37.54 13.11 -2.45
N ASN A 604 37.20 12.42 -3.54
CA ASN A 604 38.00 12.35 -4.77
C ASN A 604 39.49 11.96 -4.55
N ASN A 605 39.76 11.06 -3.61
CA ASN A 605 41.11 10.61 -3.25
C ASN A 605 42.06 11.71 -2.73
N CYS A 606 41.54 12.71 -2.00
CA CYS A 606 42.36 13.73 -1.33
C CYS A 606 43.54 13.12 -0.55
N VAL A 607 44.76 13.58 -0.87
CA VAL A 607 46.02 13.03 -0.33
C VAL A 607 46.13 13.27 1.18
N LEU A 608 45.76 14.47 1.66
CA LEU A 608 45.85 14.84 3.08
C LEU A 608 44.90 13.99 3.94
N CYS A 609 43.62 13.89 3.54
CA CYS A 609 42.65 13.05 4.25
C CYS A 609 43.04 11.57 4.20
N LYS A 610 43.58 11.09 3.07
CA LYS A 610 44.05 9.71 2.94
C LYS A 610 45.18 9.40 3.93
N LYS A 611 46.12 10.33 4.13
CA LYS A 611 47.19 10.19 5.14
C LYS A 611 46.66 10.08 6.57
N GLN A 612 45.55 10.75 6.91
CA GLN A 612 44.94 10.65 8.24
C GLN A 612 44.15 9.36 8.45
N LEU A 613 43.48 8.86 7.40
CA LEU A 613 42.52 7.75 7.51
C LEU A 613 43.14 6.36 7.26
N VAL A 614 44.23 6.28 6.48
CA VAL A 614 44.87 5.02 6.10
C VAL A 614 46.17 4.86 6.87
N GLY A 615 46.33 3.73 7.55
CA GLY A 615 47.54 3.38 8.31
C GLY A 615 48.27 2.17 7.73
N SER A 616 49.31 1.73 8.44
CA SER A 616 50.04 0.51 8.14
C SER A 616 49.46 -0.69 8.89
N LEU A 617 49.55 -1.89 8.31
CA LEU A 617 49.09 -3.11 8.97
C LEU A 617 49.90 -3.44 10.24
N ASN A 618 51.17 -3.06 10.24
CA ASN A 618 52.08 -3.34 11.36
C ASN A 618 51.80 -2.48 12.60
N GLU A 619 51.12 -1.35 12.41
CA GLU A 619 50.72 -0.41 13.47
C GLU A 619 49.52 -0.92 14.29
N LEU A 620 48.73 -1.84 13.73
CA LEU A 620 47.60 -2.46 14.40
C LEU A 620 48.04 -3.65 15.26
N SER A 621 47.36 -3.88 16.38
CA SER A 621 47.59 -5.05 17.21
C SER A 621 47.26 -6.35 16.45
N LEU A 622 47.81 -7.48 16.91
CA LEU A 622 47.48 -8.81 16.36
C LEU A 622 45.96 -9.08 16.37
N LYS A 623 45.26 -8.63 17.43
CA LYS A 623 43.81 -8.78 17.54
C LYS A 623 43.05 -7.97 16.48
N GLU A 624 43.61 -6.88 15.98
CA GLU A 624 42.97 -5.99 15.01
C GLU A 624 43.30 -6.35 13.56
N ARG A 625 44.51 -6.86 13.30
CA ARG A 625 45.03 -7.01 11.92
C ARG A 625 44.86 -8.39 11.30
N PHE A 626 44.62 -9.45 12.10
CA PHE A 626 44.70 -10.82 11.59
C PHE A 626 43.80 -11.08 10.37
N ILE A 627 42.53 -10.61 10.38
CA ILE A 627 41.62 -10.80 9.23
C ILE A 627 42.13 -10.10 7.97
N ILE A 628 42.67 -8.89 8.12
CA ILE A 628 43.19 -8.11 6.98
C ILE A 628 44.45 -8.77 6.45
N GLN A 629 45.32 -9.25 7.34
CA GLN A 629 46.57 -9.94 7.02
C GLN A 629 46.30 -11.22 6.22
N GLU A 630 45.46 -12.12 6.73
CA GLU A 630 45.13 -13.38 6.04
C GLU A 630 44.49 -13.15 4.67
N TYR A 631 43.57 -12.19 4.55
CA TYR A 631 42.90 -11.89 3.28
C TYR A 631 43.85 -11.32 2.22
N GLN A 632 44.88 -10.58 2.64
CA GLN A 632 45.90 -10.02 1.75
C GLN A 632 46.89 -11.08 1.24
N ILE A 633 47.11 -12.17 1.99
CA ILE A 633 47.94 -13.30 1.56
C ILE A 633 47.31 -14.01 0.34
N GLU A 634 45.99 -14.20 0.34
CA GLU A 634 45.28 -14.91 -0.73
C GLU A 634 44.93 -14.05 -1.97
N ASN A 635 44.79 -12.73 -1.81
CA ASN A 635 44.23 -11.86 -2.85
C ASN A 635 45.22 -10.84 -3.44
N ARG A 636 45.30 -10.76 -4.77
CA ARG A 636 46.14 -9.79 -5.51
C ARG A 636 45.77 -8.31 -5.33
N ARG A 637 44.71 -7.99 -4.58
CA ARG A 637 44.28 -6.59 -4.33
C ARG A 637 44.30 -6.30 -2.83
N PRO A 638 45.12 -5.34 -2.37
CA PRO A 638 45.22 -5.05 -0.95
C PRO A 638 43.91 -4.45 -0.42
N LEU A 639 43.45 -4.95 0.73
CA LEU A 639 42.41 -4.32 1.54
C LEU A 639 42.92 -2.98 2.09
N THR A 640 42.00 -2.04 2.31
CA THR A 640 42.33 -0.75 2.92
C THR A 640 42.49 -0.92 4.43
N THR A 641 43.68 -0.63 4.95
CA THR A 641 43.97 -0.66 6.38
C THR A 641 43.64 0.69 7.01
N PRO A 642 42.74 0.78 8.01
CA PRO A 642 42.47 2.03 8.70
C PRO A 642 43.68 2.45 9.57
N SER A 643 43.84 3.76 9.79
CA SER A 643 44.78 4.25 10.81
C SER A 643 44.31 3.89 12.22
N ILE A 644 45.24 3.80 13.19
CA ILE A 644 44.89 3.51 14.60
C ILE A 644 43.84 4.51 15.09
N MET A 645 44.09 5.81 14.87
CA MET A 645 43.19 6.89 15.27
C MET A 645 41.77 6.69 14.70
N PHE A 646 41.65 6.40 13.40
CA PHE A 646 40.34 6.16 12.79
C PHE A 646 39.69 4.88 13.33
N ASN A 647 40.47 3.82 13.55
CA ASN A 647 39.96 2.54 14.07
C ASN A 647 39.35 2.71 15.46
N THR A 648 40.05 3.40 16.37
CA THR A 648 39.54 3.72 17.72
C THR A 648 38.28 4.58 17.62
N LEU A 649 38.31 5.65 16.81
CA LEU A 649 37.15 6.51 16.60
C LEU A 649 35.94 5.71 16.08
N PHE A 650 36.15 4.84 15.11
CA PHE A 650 35.09 4.00 14.54
C PHE A 650 34.51 3.04 15.58
N GLN A 651 35.35 2.39 16.39
CA GLN A 651 34.90 1.49 17.46
C GLN A 651 34.04 2.22 18.50
N THR A 652 34.49 3.38 18.97
CA THR A 652 33.73 4.22 19.90
C THR A 652 32.42 4.70 19.29
N ALA A 653 32.44 5.14 18.03
CA ALA A 653 31.24 5.56 17.31
C ALA A 653 30.22 4.43 17.21
N ILE A 654 30.64 3.22 16.84
CA ILE A 654 29.73 2.06 16.72
C ILE A 654 29.17 1.65 18.08
N HIS A 655 29.95 1.77 19.16
CA HIS A 655 29.46 1.51 20.51
C HIS A 655 28.32 2.48 20.87
N ILE A 656 28.54 3.80 20.72
CA ILE A 656 27.52 4.83 20.95
C ILE A 656 26.26 4.57 20.11
N LEU A 657 26.42 4.33 18.82
CA LEU A 657 25.28 4.11 17.92
C LEU A 657 24.50 2.83 18.25
N THR A 658 25.16 1.79 18.76
CA THR A 658 24.49 0.53 19.12
C THR A 658 23.52 0.72 20.29
N GLU A 659 23.87 1.56 21.26
CA GLU A 659 23.03 1.87 22.42
C GLU A 659 21.91 2.88 22.10
N ILE A 660 22.23 3.88 21.28
CA ILE A 660 21.30 4.99 20.99
C ILE A 660 20.28 4.63 19.91
N LEU A 661 20.69 3.94 18.84
CA LEU A 661 19.84 3.73 17.66
C LEU A 661 18.49 3.08 18.00
N PRO A 662 18.40 2.02 18.83
CA PRO A 662 17.12 1.42 19.19
C PRO A 662 16.16 2.39 19.90
N GLN A 663 16.69 3.36 20.65
CA GLN A 663 15.90 4.33 21.41
C GLN A 663 15.30 5.41 20.51
N VAL A 664 16.02 5.80 19.45
CA VAL A 664 15.58 6.88 18.54
C VAL A 664 15.04 6.38 17.21
N CYS A 665 15.11 5.08 16.90
CA CYS A 665 14.80 4.53 15.55
C CYS A 665 13.39 4.84 15.01
N HIS A 666 12.43 5.17 15.86
CA HIS A 666 11.07 5.53 15.46
C HIS A 666 10.92 7.01 15.07
N LYS A 667 11.91 7.87 15.38
CA LYS A 667 11.90 9.31 15.09
C LYS A 667 12.22 9.62 13.60
N GLN A 668 12.10 10.89 13.23
CA GLN A 668 12.53 11.43 11.92
C GLN A 668 13.95 12.00 12.01
N ASN A 669 14.57 12.27 10.86
CA ASN A 669 15.93 12.83 10.72
C ASN A 669 16.99 12.06 11.51
N ILE A 670 16.90 10.73 11.48
CA ILE A 670 17.74 9.83 12.29
C ILE A 670 19.22 10.06 12.03
N LYS A 671 19.65 10.15 10.78
CA LYS A 671 21.06 10.37 10.43
C LYS A 671 21.55 11.70 10.99
N CYS A 672 20.75 12.75 10.92
CA CYS A 672 21.10 14.04 11.53
C CYS A 672 21.25 13.91 13.06
N VAL A 673 20.30 13.26 13.73
CA VAL A 673 20.36 13.01 15.19
C VAL A 673 21.62 12.22 15.57
N LEU A 674 21.86 11.10 14.89
CA LEU A 674 23.04 10.26 15.15
C LEU A 674 24.34 11.03 14.88
N LYS A 675 24.38 11.85 13.85
CA LYS A 675 25.55 12.67 13.50
C LYS A 675 25.85 13.71 14.58
N VAL A 676 24.83 14.39 15.10
CA VAL A 676 24.98 15.36 16.21
C VAL A 676 25.51 14.67 17.46
N ILE A 677 24.93 13.51 17.82
CA ILE A 677 25.37 12.72 18.97
C ILE A 677 26.83 12.29 18.81
N LEU A 678 27.23 11.83 17.62
CA LEU A 678 28.64 11.50 17.35
C LEU A 678 29.57 12.71 17.48
N LYS A 679 29.18 13.88 16.97
CA LYS A 679 29.98 15.10 17.08
C LYS A 679 30.15 15.61 18.51
N GLN A 680 29.15 15.38 19.37
CA GLN A 680 29.21 15.77 20.79
C GLN A 680 30.08 14.82 21.63
N ASN A 681 30.17 13.55 21.24
CA ASN A 681 30.84 12.50 22.03
C ASN A 681 32.21 12.07 21.46
N LEU A 682 32.59 12.54 20.27
CA LEU A 682 33.86 12.21 19.63
C LEU A 682 34.63 13.48 19.30
N SER A 683 35.95 13.37 19.31
CA SER A 683 36.86 14.42 18.84
C SER A 683 37.66 13.92 17.64
N PHE A 684 37.82 14.77 16.63
CA PHE A 684 38.65 14.49 15.46
C PHE A 684 39.20 15.79 14.88
N THR A 685 40.52 15.89 14.79
CA THR A 685 41.19 17.07 14.22
C THR A 685 41.48 16.84 12.74
N CYS A 686 40.80 17.58 11.87
CA CYS A 686 41.05 17.53 10.43
C CYS A 686 42.29 18.36 10.07
N ILE A 687 43.23 17.80 9.31
CA ILE A 687 44.37 18.55 8.75
C ILE A 687 44.12 19.08 7.34
N CYS A 688 42.95 18.78 6.75
CA CYS A 688 42.58 19.21 5.40
C CYS A 688 41.66 20.43 5.47
N GLN A 689 42.03 21.52 4.78
CA GLN A 689 41.22 22.74 4.70
C GLN A 689 40.09 22.65 3.65
N GLU A 690 40.19 21.72 2.70
CA GLU A 690 39.21 21.57 1.61
C GLU A 690 37.98 20.72 1.99
N HIS A 691 38.11 19.86 3.01
CA HIS A 691 37.08 18.90 3.37
C HIS A 691 36.79 18.95 4.87
N ASP A 692 35.51 19.06 5.24
CA ASP A 692 35.06 18.81 6.61
C ASP A 692 35.06 17.30 6.88
N LEU A 693 36.26 16.76 7.13
CA LEU A 693 36.47 15.33 7.24
C LEU A 693 35.71 14.73 8.42
N PHE A 694 35.61 15.46 9.54
CA PHE A 694 34.88 14.96 10.71
C PHE A 694 33.39 14.82 10.43
N ASP A 695 32.79 15.83 9.80
CA ASP A 695 31.39 15.80 9.39
C ASP A 695 31.08 14.63 8.44
N ILE A 696 31.94 14.42 7.44
CA ILE A 696 31.84 13.32 6.48
C ILE A 696 31.97 11.96 7.18
N ILE A 697 32.89 11.83 8.14
CA ILE A 697 33.09 10.60 8.93
C ILE A 697 31.80 10.29 9.71
N CYS A 698 31.30 11.24 10.51
CA CYS A 698 30.10 11.04 11.31
C CYS A 698 28.91 10.67 10.43
N GLU A 699 28.68 11.38 9.33
CA GLU A 699 27.59 11.09 8.41
C GLU A 699 27.69 9.68 7.81
N LYS A 700 28.90 9.27 7.39
CA LYS A 700 29.12 7.94 6.82
C LYS A 700 28.93 6.82 7.83
N ILE A 701 29.43 6.99 9.05
CA ILE A 701 29.27 6.00 10.11
C ILE A 701 27.79 5.87 10.47
N SER A 702 27.07 6.97 10.67
CA SER A 702 25.62 6.95 10.97
C SER A 702 24.81 6.24 9.89
N LEU A 703 25.06 6.54 8.60
CA LEU A 703 24.39 5.90 7.48
C LEU A 703 24.73 4.40 7.39
N PHE A 704 26.01 4.06 7.48
CA PHE A 704 26.49 2.68 7.40
C PHE A 704 25.90 1.82 8.52
N HIS A 705 25.91 2.34 9.75
CA HIS A 705 25.36 1.64 10.91
C HIS A 705 23.84 1.46 10.78
N SER A 706 23.09 2.49 10.40
CA SER A 706 21.63 2.43 10.21
C SER A 706 21.22 1.37 9.17
N LEU A 707 21.90 1.32 8.03
CA LEU A 707 21.67 0.32 6.98
C LEU A 707 22.01 -1.10 7.46
N THR A 708 23.12 -1.25 8.18
CA THR A 708 23.57 -2.55 8.70
C THR A 708 22.63 -3.07 9.79
N TRP A 709 22.18 -2.18 10.68
CA TRP A 709 21.22 -2.47 11.73
C TRP A 709 19.89 -2.99 11.18
N ALA A 710 19.29 -2.26 10.23
CA ALA A 710 18.07 -2.72 9.54
C ALA A 710 18.26 -4.05 8.80
N LYS A 711 19.41 -4.24 8.13
CA LYS A 711 19.74 -5.50 7.45
C LYS A 711 19.80 -6.67 8.42
N ASN A 712 20.38 -6.48 9.60
CA ASN A 712 20.50 -7.53 10.61
C ASN A 712 19.14 -7.88 11.22
N ILE A 713 18.30 -6.88 11.55
CA ILE A 713 16.91 -7.11 11.98
C ILE A 713 16.15 -7.95 10.95
N ASN A 714 16.25 -7.59 9.66
CA ASN A 714 15.60 -8.35 8.58
C ASN A 714 16.13 -9.77 8.42
N LYS A 715 17.40 -10.05 8.75
CA LYS A 715 17.93 -11.42 8.78
C LYS A 715 17.29 -12.22 9.91
N MET A 716 17.13 -11.62 11.09
CA MET A 716 16.51 -12.25 12.26
C MET A 716 15.02 -12.54 12.01
N LEU A 717 14.28 -11.59 11.43
CA LEU A 717 12.89 -11.77 10.99
C LEU A 717 12.72 -12.96 10.01
N LYS A 718 13.79 -13.30 9.28
CA LYS A 718 13.82 -14.40 8.30
C LYS A 718 14.45 -15.68 8.85
N GLY A 719 14.83 -15.73 10.12
CA GLY A 719 15.49 -16.89 10.73
C GLY A 719 16.89 -17.16 10.19
N ARG A 720 17.56 -16.17 9.60
CA ARG A 720 18.91 -16.31 9.03
C ARG A 720 20.02 -15.90 10.00
N SER A 721 19.67 -15.62 11.25
CA SER A 721 20.59 -15.22 12.31
C SER A 721 19.99 -15.62 13.65
N GLU A 722 20.72 -16.46 14.39
CA GLU A 722 20.30 -17.04 15.67
C GLU A 722 21.05 -16.38 16.85
N ASN A 723 21.36 -15.08 16.76
CA ASN A 723 22.14 -14.42 17.82
C ASN A 723 21.32 -14.31 19.12
N VAL A 724 21.51 -15.29 20.03
CA VAL A 724 20.72 -15.49 21.26
C VAL A 724 20.95 -14.40 22.32
N LEU A 725 22.05 -13.64 22.26
CA LEU A 725 22.53 -12.76 23.35
C LEU A 725 22.42 -11.25 23.08
N THR A 726 21.46 -10.79 22.27
CA THR A 726 21.33 -9.34 22.00
C THR A 726 20.49 -8.61 23.06
N LYS A 727 20.96 -7.46 23.54
CA LYS A 727 20.21 -6.53 24.42
C LYS A 727 19.32 -5.55 23.64
N ASP A 728 19.40 -5.54 22.32
CA ASP A 728 18.66 -4.61 21.46
C ASP A 728 17.17 -5.00 21.41
N PRO A 729 16.25 -4.15 21.93
CA PRO A 729 14.83 -4.50 22.06
C PRO A 729 14.17 -4.79 20.71
N ILE A 730 14.64 -4.16 19.62
CA ILE A 730 14.08 -4.35 18.27
C ILE A 730 14.56 -5.67 17.68
N LYS A 731 15.81 -6.07 17.94
CA LYS A 731 16.31 -7.39 17.55
C LYS A 731 15.61 -8.51 18.32
N ILE A 732 15.36 -8.33 19.63
CA ILE A 732 14.55 -9.28 20.44
C ILE A 732 13.15 -9.41 19.85
N GLN A 733 12.50 -8.30 19.53
CA GLN A 733 11.19 -8.30 18.88
C GLN A 733 11.21 -9.08 17.55
N ALA A 734 12.22 -8.87 16.72
CA ALA A 734 12.38 -9.58 15.45
C ALA A 734 12.50 -11.10 15.61
N MET A 735 13.26 -11.57 16.60
CA MET A 735 13.39 -13.00 16.92
C MET A 735 12.05 -13.58 17.39
N ASN A 736 11.34 -12.89 18.28
CA ASN A 736 10.03 -13.33 18.77
C ASN A 736 9.01 -13.46 17.63
N ILE A 737 9.00 -12.50 16.69
CA ILE A 737 8.14 -12.55 15.51
C ILE A 737 8.48 -13.78 14.65
N TYR A 738 9.76 -14.07 14.44
CA TYR A 738 10.18 -15.25 13.68
C TYR A 738 9.74 -16.55 14.36
N GLU A 739 9.96 -16.69 15.67
CA GLU A 739 9.60 -17.89 16.42
C GLU A 739 8.08 -18.15 16.43
N ILE A 740 7.27 -17.09 16.59
CA ILE A 740 5.81 -17.19 16.47
C ILE A 740 5.43 -17.68 15.08
N ASN A 741 5.99 -17.08 14.03
CA ASN A 741 5.68 -17.46 12.64
C ASN A 741 6.15 -18.89 12.31
N LYS A 742 7.28 -19.34 12.87
CA LYS A 742 7.79 -20.70 12.75
C LYS A 742 6.84 -21.70 13.39
N LYS A 743 6.36 -21.44 14.61
CA LYS A 743 5.36 -22.27 15.31
C LYS A 743 4.03 -22.34 14.54
N ILE A 744 3.55 -21.21 14.01
CA ILE A 744 2.32 -21.18 13.20
C ILE A 744 2.50 -22.03 11.93
N LYS A 745 3.61 -21.87 11.20
CA LYS A 745 3.88 -22.67 10.00
C LYS A 745 3.96 -24.15 10.31
N LYS A 746 4.61 -24.53 11.42
CA LYS A 746 4.69 -25.93 11.88
C LYS A 746 3.29 -26.48 12.17
N ARG A 747 2.46 -25.78 12.96
CA ARG A 747 1.07 -26.19 13.22
C ARG A 747 0.25 -26.35 11.94
N VAL A 748 0.39 -25.43 10.98
CA VAL A 748 -0.32 -25.52 9.69
C VAL A 748 0.18 -26.71 8.85
N ALA A 749 1.47 -27.06 8.93
CA ALA A 749 2.02 -28.23 8.26
C ALA A 749 1.58 -29.53 8.94
N ASP A 750 1.62 -29.58 10.28
CA ASP A 750 1.20 -30.74 11.07
C ASP A 750 -0.29 -31.04 10.86
N LEU A 751 -1.16 -30.01 10.82
CA LEU A 751 -2.57 -30.15 10.46
C LEU A 751 -2.76 -30.72 9.05
N LYS A 752 -1.93 -30.31 8.08
CA LYS A 752 -1.97 -30.88 6.73
C LYS A 752 -1.49 -32.32 6.67
N HIS A 753 -0.57 -32.73 7.55
CA HIS A 753 -0.05 -34.10 7.58
C HIS A 753 -1.02 -35.07 8.26
N LEU A 754 -1.64 -34.66 9.37
CA LEU A 754 -2.70 -35.44 10.04
C LEU A 754 -3.89 -35.71 9.11
N GLU A 755 -4.21 -34.77 8.21
CA GLU A 755 -5.28 -34.88 7.19
C GLU A 755 -4.91 -35.72 5.94
N ILE A 756 -3.66 -36.18 5.78
CA ILE A 756 -3.26 -37.10 4.68
C ILE A 756 -3.18 -38.55 5.20
N SER A 757 -3.06 -38.74 6.52
CA SER A 757 -3.03 -40.04 7.18
C SER A 757 -4.40 -40.55 7.65
N THR A 758 -5.48 -39.81 7.37
CA THR A 758 -6.90 -40.16 7.57
C THR A 758 -7.65 -39.96 6.27
#